data_AF-A0A8H4W790-F1
#
_entry.id   AF-A0A8H4W790-F1
#
_cell.length_a   1.000
_cell.length_b   1.000
_cell.length_c   1.000
_cell.angle_alpha   90.00
_cell.angle_beta   90.00
_cell.angle_gamma   90.00
#
_symmetry.space_group_name_H-M   'P 1'
#
loop_
_entity.id
_entity.type
_entity.pdbx_description
1 polymer ?
#
loop_
_entity_poly.entity_id
_entity_poly.type
_entity_poly.pdbx_seq_one_letter_code
_entity_poly.pdbx_strand_id
1 'polypeptide(L)'
;MRISISSAAILALSWASAARAACSANLLVDNYSNYANHLNTLGQYTSDDGSIPTLAVDHTNKQITFTSTSASYFYTTFACEQATTDKYNAITFSLKGPAGALFTLELQTSTTCSAAYTSTYYQVSGVTGSTQTFTVPLSSFTGANLNAIQGLVFESFTVNGAWAIGAIQLVCPAAGSGSATTKASTSSSGTKTTTQAVSTSKSSSTTVSVAKSSSSIRSSSTGKVTSSSVVASSPTFALVSSIFGTFSPTISSSSRSSSKLSSTLATSTSRSSIASSLSSSVSSARTTLQSSVNKQRSASSTVSALAGLCTPLLIDDFASQSRLTFLFYNAMLQPSSDDGTMKAVAGVADYSTSVIVANNHVTLTPANSASYWYSMLGCVNAANTYGGIGLTIQAAAGTTLTVELQTESDCGSSNPTLIDVTSTQLGWTFDGTEKYYTIPFSQFSGLDMNHLIAVLFSSLSKPATFGPIAFYCAGTTPSAYPIPTTVAVVEPSSTIPATVGPSSFVIDTFGNADSNNLGFWHGGDDTTTYTLSSNTMTINMKGNSDLSWYTQISNSCSDFTVNANSYIHITYTGSNAFTVAFQQHNPTCNASANPYPYTWDSVEASRYSNSANTDIYVPMSHFVIDQTKSIGFALKGFYTTTPTVISKIEIVSTVPSGFLVPSKLTTAPLIFACTRPNSFAFAIDDGDPQYAQRIVQSVAAAGIKVTFFTVGAALVDQSTNLTNVYKSMLAAGHQVAYHSFTHPPMEGLPSLAAIDWELNNDIAAVSSQLGMSSIYFRPPFGTEGARIRQRLAALIPGAQFIEWSVDVQDWLWALTSTPENQITNFQANVNSGGNLVVMHYLYNTTVSYLPQFIQIAKATGKQLMRVDQCLEDPNAPPL
;
A
#
# COMPACT_ATOMS: atom_id res chain seq x y z
N MET A 1 -13.05 -3.54 6.43
CA MET A 1 -11.77 -2.99 6.93
C MET A 1 -11.60 -3.55 8.32
N ARG A 2 -11.06 -4.77 8.49
CA ARG A 2 -11.14 -5.48 9.78
C ARG A 2 -10.35 -4.71 10.85
N ILE A 3 -11.07 -4.16 11.83
CA ILE A 3 -10.49 -3.49 12.99
C ILE A 3 -9.60 -4.50 13.72
N SER A 4 -8.29 -4.23 13.74
CA SER A 4 -7.37 -4.96 14.60
C SER A 4 -7.68 -4.56 16.05
N ILE A 5 -8.30 -5.45 16.83
CA ILE A 5 -8.54 -5.25 18.26
C ILE A 5 -7.22 -5.45 19.03
N SER A 6 -6.25 -4.60 18.72
CA SER A 6 -4.91 -4.58 19.28
C SER A 6 -4.77 -3.38 20.21
N SER A 7 -5.11 -3.61 21.48
CA SER A 7 -4.75 -2.71 22.60
C SER A 7 -5.19 -1.24 22.46
N ALA A 8 -6.40 -0.99 21.96
CA ALA A 8 -7.16 0.17 22.45
C ALA A 8 -7.18 0.09 24.00
N ALA A 9 -6.91 1.20 24.68
CA ALA A 9 -6.63 1.18 26.11
C ALA A 9 -7.79 0.56 26.90
N ILE A 10 -7.54 -0.57 27.57
CA ILE A 10 -8.43 -1.04 28.64
C ILE A 10 -8.38 0.04 29.71
N LEU A 11 -9.45 0.84 29.83
CA LEU A 11 -9.59 1.75 30.97
C LEU A 11 -9.57 0.90 32.23
N ALA A 12 -8.45 0.97 32.95
CA ALA A 12 -8.35 0.57 34.34
C ALA A 12 -9.09 1.57 35.26
N LEU A 13 -10.32 1.93 34.87
CA LEU A 13 -11.36 2.32 35.82
C LEU A 13 -11.42 1.19 36.85
N SER A 14 -11.01 1.49 38.08
CA SER A 14 -10.98 0.53 39.18
C SER A 14 -12.41 0.26 39.70
N TRP A 15 -13.28 -0.23 38.83
CA TRP A 15 -14.53 -0.88 39.24
C TRP A 15 -14.15 -2.13 40.02
N ALA A 16 -14.37 -2.10 41.32
CA ALA A 16 -14.33 -3.32 42.12
C ALA A 16 -15.37 -4.29 41.53
N SER A 17 -14.90 -5.40 40.95
CA SER A 17 -15.77 -6.45 40.42
C SER A 17 -16.56 -7.08 41.57
N ALA A 18 -17.73 -6.51 41.86
CA ALA A 18 -18.65 -7.02 42.86
C ALA A 18 -19.05 -8.44 42.44
N ALA A 19 -18.55 -9.44 43.16
CA ALA A 19 -18.74 -10.84 42.81
C ALA A 19 -20.24 -11.15 42.70
N ARG A 20 -20.71 -11.41 41.47
CA ARG A 20 -22.13 -11.62 41.20
C ARG A 20 -22.50 -13.00 41.75
N ALA A 21 -23.54 -13.04 42.57
CA ALA A 21 -24.08 -14.31 43.04
C ALA A 21 -24.65 -15.10 41.84
N ALA A 22 -24.59 -16.42 41.92
CA ALA A 22 -24.90 -17.33 40.82
C ALA A 22 -26.21 -17.00 40.08
N CYS A 23 -26.16 -17.12 38.76
CA CYS A 23 -27.16 -16.72 37.77
C CYS A 23 -28.61 -16.76 38.25
N SER A 24 -29.12 -15.58 38.63
CA SER A 24 -30.50 -15.36 39.07
C SER A 24 -31.39 -14.76 37.98
N ALA A 25 -30.79 -14.19 36.93
CA ALA A 25 -31.44 -13.74 35.71
C ALA A 25 -30.44 -13.75 34.54
N ASN A 26 -30.94 -13.88 33.30
CA ASN A 26 -30.13 -13.78 32.09
C ASN A 26 -29.44 -12.41 32.02
N LEU A 27 -28.19 -12.37 31.57
CA LEU A 27 -27.51 -11.12 31.25
C LEU A 27 -27.97 -10.64 29.89
N LEU A 28 -28.60 -9.47 29.82
CA LEU A 28 -28.85 -8.78 28.56
C LEU A 28 -27.55 -8.12 28.10
N VAL A 29 -26.93 -8.69 27.07
CA VAL A 29 -25.66 -8.19 26.51
C VAL A 29 -25.95 -7.03 25.57
N ASP A 30 -26.85 -7.24 24.62
CA ASP A 30 -27.25 -6.22 23.66
C ASP A 30 -28.75 -6.28 23.34
N ASN A 31 -29.31 -5.11 23.04
CA ASN A 31 -30.67 -4.89 22.54
C ASN A 31 -30.70 -3.75 21.49
N TYR A 32 -29.52 -3.26 21.10
CA TYR A 32 -29.24 -2.20 20.14
C TYR A 32 -29.90 -0.84 20.46
N SER A 33 -30.39 -0.64 21.69
CA SER A 33 -31.02 0.61 22.10
C SER A 33 -30.06 1.80 22.17
N ASN A 34 -28.75 1.56 22.35
CA ASN A 34 -27.69 2.57 22.41
C ASN A 34 -26.67 2.44 21.26
N TYR A 35 -27.01 1.68 20.21
CA TYR A 35 -26.14 1.38 19.06
C TYR A 35 -25.72 2.64 18.29
N ALA A 36 -26.51 3.72 18.34
CA ALA A 36 -26.14 5.03 17.75
C ALA A 36 -24.91 5.69 18.41
N ASN A 37 -24.48 5.22 19.58
CA ASN A 37 -23.23 5.59 20.23
C ASN A 37 -22.18 4.45 20.17
N HIS A 38 -22.41 3.43 19.34
CA HIS A 38 -21.65 2.17 19.27
C HIS A 38 -21.57 1.40 20.60
N LEU A 39 -22.58 1.50 21.47
CA LEU A 39 -22.59 0.86 22.80
C LEU A 39 -23.76 -0.14 22.98
N ASN A 40 -23.44 -1.29 23.58
CA ASN A 40 -24.39 -2.34 23.96
C ASN A 40 -25.05 -2.06 25.33
N THR A 41 -25.84 -3.01 25.84
CA THR A 41 -26.56 -2.83 27.11
C THR A 41 -25.64 -2.86 28.34
N LEU A 42 -24.41 -3.35 28.19
CA LEU A 42 -23.36 -3.36 29.21
C LEU A 42 -22.44 -2.12 29.14
N GLY A 43 -22.72 -1.17 28.24
CA GLY A 43 -21.87 -0.01 28.00
C GLY A 43 -20.52 -0.35 27.38
N GLN A 44 -20.45 -1.45 26.62
CA GLN A 44 -19.28 -1.93 25.88
C GLN A 44 -19.53 -1.81 24.37
N TYR A 45 -18.50 -1.86 23.54
CA TYR A 45 -18.62 -1.60 22.10
C TYR A 45 -19.49 -2.63 21.35
N THR A 46 -20.30 -2.12 20.42
CA THR A 46 -21.11 -2.91 19.47
C THR A 46 -21.18 -2.17 18.13
N SER A 47 -20.83 -2.85 17.03
CA SER A 47 -20.70 -2.24 15.70
C SER A 47 -20.57 -3.32 14.61
N ASP A 48 -20.64 -2.94 13.34
CA ASP A 48 -19.93 -3.63 12.24
C ASP A 48 -18.59 -2.92 11.91
N ASP A 49 -17.85 -3.43 10.92
CA ASP A 49 -16.59 -2.85 10.39
C ASP A 49 -16.78 -2.09 9.05
N GLY A 50 -18.02 -1.72 8.73
CA GLY A 50 -18.43 -1.21 7.42
C GLY A 50 -18.75 -2.30 6.39
N SER A 51 -18.58 -3.59 6.73
CA SER A 51 -19.00 -4.71 5.86
C SER A 51 -20.52 -4.90 5.77
N ILE A 52 -21.31 -4.10 6.49
CA ILE A 52 -22.78 -4.13 6.46
C ILE A 52 -23.35 -2.73 6.15
N PRO A 53 -23.17 -2.19 4.92
CA PRO A 53 -23.65 -0.86 4.51
C PRO A 53 -25.20 -0.73 4.43
N THR A 54 -25.93 -1.76 4.88
CA THR A 54 -27.40 -1.78 4.99
C THR A 54 -27.86 -2.01 6.43
N LEU A 55 -26.96 -1.94 7.41
CA LEU A 55 -27.28 -2.12 8.82
C LEU A 55 -28.14 -0.96 9.32
N ALA A 56 -29.37 -1.27 9.73
CA ALA A 56 -30.33 -0.33 10.29
C ALA A 56 -30.87 -0.85 11.62
N VAL A 57 -30.88 0.01 12.63
CA VAL A 57 -31.33 -0.31 13.99
C VAL A 57 -32.84 -0.15 14.10
N ASP A 58 -33.54 -1.26 14.31
CA ASP A 58 -34.96 -1.27 14.61
C ASP A 58 -35.16 -1.11 16.12
N HIS A 59 -35.18 0.15 16.55
CA HIS A 59 -35.40 0.52 17.95
C HIS A 59 -36.78 0.13 18.48
N THR A 60 -37.74 -0.25 17.62
CA THR A 60 -39.08 -0.73 18.03
C THR A 60 -39.01 -2.19 18.46
N ASN A 61 -38.44 -3.05 17.62
CA ASN A 61 -38.34 -4.50 17.87
C ASN A 61 -37.05 -4.92 18.59
N LYS A 62 -36.16 -3.97 18.92
CA LYS A 62 -34.87 -4.19 19.62
C LYS A 62 -33.96 -5.19 18.87
N GLN A 63 -33.77 -4.92 17.59
CA GLN A 63 -33.00 -5.73 16.65
C GLN A 63 -32.20 -4.83 15.71
N ILE A 64 -31.06 -5.33 15.20
CA ILE A 64 -30.48 -4.83 13.96
C ILE A 64 -31.12 -5.55 12.78
N THR A 65 -31.23 -4.85 11.64
CA THR A 65 -31.70 -5.39 10.37
C THR A 65 -30.67 -5.07 9.29
N PHE A 66 -30.39 -6.01 8.40
CA PHE A 66 -29.34 -5.85 7.38
C PHE A 66 -29.52 -6.79 6.20
N THR A 67 -28.84 -6.49 5.08
CA THR A 67 -28.58 -7.45 4.00
C THR A 67 -27.15 -7.96 4.12
N SER A 68 -26.96 -9.28 4.21
CA SER A 68 -25.62 -9.86 4.37
C SER A 68 -24.92 -10.15 3.04
N THR A 69 -23.60 -10.22 3.11
CA THR A 69 -22.74 -11.02 2.23
C THR A 69 -21.98 -12.06 3.06
N SER A 70 -21.19 -12.94 2.42
CA SER A 70 -20.28 -13.85 3.13
C SER A 70 -19.17 -13.13 3.92
N ALA A 71 -18.82 -11.90 3.53
CA ALA A 71 -17.82 -11.07 4.21
C ALA A 71 -18.41 -10.16 5.32
N SER A 72 -19.74 -10.04 5.38
CA SER A 72 -20.43 -9.21 6.37
C SER A 72 -20.28 -9.77 7.78
N TYR A 73 -19.92 -8.92 8.74
CA TYR A 73 -19.98 -9.25 10.17
C TYR A 73 -20.34 -8.07 11.07
N PHE A 74 -20.87 -8.37 12.25
CA PHE A 74 -21.00 -7.40 13.35
C PHE A 74 -20.61 -8.07 14.66
N TYR A 75 -20.28 -7.27 15.67
CA TYR A 75 -19.74 -7.73 16.95
C TYR A 75 -20.32 -6.97 18.13
N THR A 76 -20.25 -7.58 19.32
CA THR A 76 -20.57 -6.96 20.61
C THR A 76 -19.56 -7.43 21.66
N THR A 77 -18.98 -6.51 22.44
CA THR A 77 -17.84 -6.78 23.33
C THR A 77 -18.22 -6.80 24.82
N PHE A 78 -17.28 -7.28 25.64
CA PHE A 78 -17.39 -7.38 27.08
C PHE A 78 -16.09 -6.85 27.72
N ALA A 79 -16.18 -6.10 28.83
CA ALA A 79 -15.00 -5.66 29.57
C ALA A 79 -14.17 -6.86 30.05
N CYS A 80 -14.83 -7.84 30.68
CA CYS A 80 -14.42 -9.24 30.81
C CYS A 80 -15.56 -10.02 31.48
N GLU A 81 -16.18 -10.97 30.78
CA GLU A 81 -17.36 -11.69 31.27
C GLU A 81 -16.99 -13.10 31.77
N GLN A 82 -17.41 -13.41 33.01
CA GLN A 82 -16.99 -14.60 33.76
C GLN A 82 -18.08 -15.69 33.79
N ALA A 83 -18.53 -16.12 32.61
CA ALA A 83 -19.69 -17.00 32.48
C ALA A 83 -19.67 -18.27 33.36
N THR A 84 -18.50 -18.87 33.59
CA THR A 84 -18.36 -20.07 34.45
C THR A 84 -18.35 -19.76 35.94
N THR A 85 -17.87 -18.58 36.36
CA THR A 85 -18.04 -18.05 37.72
C THR A 85 -19.52 -17.78 37.98
N ASP A 86 -20.13 -16.96 37.12
CA ASP A 86 -21.46 -16.38 37.28
C ASP A 86 -22.60 -17.36 36.95
N LYS A 87 -22.28 -18.51 36.36
CA LYS A 87 -23.17 -19.63 36.01
C LYS A 87 -24.08 -19.38 34.81
N TYR A 88 -23.63 -18.64 33.81
CA TYR A 88 -24.24 -18.66 32.47
C TYR A 88 -23.84 -19.95 31.73
N ASN A 89 -24.74 -20.55 30.92
CA ASN A 89 -24.44 -21.81 30.22
C ASN A 89 -24.69 -21.80 28.70
N ALA A 90 -25.37 -20.79 28.17
CA ALA A 90 -25.60 -20.62 26.74
C ALA A 90 -25.72 -19.14 26.37
N ILE A 91 -25.52 -18.84 25.09
CA ILE A 91 -25.86 -17.58 24.45
C ILE A 91 -27.23 -17.76 23.80
N THR A 92 -28.14 -16.78 23.92
CA THR A 92 -29.38 -16.74 23.14
C THR A 92 -29.52 -15.43 22.38
N PHE A 93 -30.21 -15.51 21.24
CA PHE A 93 -30.60 -14.36 20.42
C PHE A 93 -31.79 -14.76 19.55
N SER A 94 -32.66 -13.82 19.22
CA SER A 94 -33.67 -14.01 18.17
C SER A 94 -33.05 -13.65 16.81
N LEU A 95 -33.35 -14.44 15.78
CA LEU A 95 -32.86 -14.22 14.43
C LEU A 95 -33.95 -14.56 13.41
N LYS A 96 -34.01 -13.76 12.35
CA LYS A 96 -34.69 -14.06 11.08
C LYS A 96 -33.64 -13.94 9.98
N GLY A 97 -33.65 -14.85 9.03
CA GLY A 97 -32.75 -14.85 7.88
C GLY A 97 -33.25 -15.82 6.79
N PRO A 98 -32.56 -15.95 5.64
CA PRO A 98 -32.98 -16.81 4.56
C PRO A 98 -33.11 -18.30 4.99
N ALA A 99 -34.13 -18.98 4.48
CA ALA A 99 -34.38 -20.38 4.84
C ALA A 99 -33.24 -21.29 4.34
N GLY A 100 -32.72 -22.15 5.22
CA GLY A 100 -31.57 -23.02 4.95
C GLY A 100 -30.20 -22.34 5.08
N ALA A 101 -30.13 -21.06 5.41
CA ALA A 101 -28.87 -20.35 5.60
C ALA A 101 -28.12 -20.81 6.88
N LEU A 102 -26.81 -20.58 6.86
CA LEU A 102 -25.88 -20.79 7.96
C LEU A 102 -25.14 -19.47 8.25
N PHE A 103 -24.57 -19.34 9.44
CA PHE A 103 -23.58 -18.31 9.77
C PHE A 103 -22.68 -18.83 10.91
N THR A 104 -21.56 -18.14 11.15
CA THR A 104 -20.63 -18.46 12.24
C THR A 104 -20.84 -17.48 13.39
N LEU A 105 -20.97 -18.03 14.60
CA LEU A 105 -20.82 -17.28 15.84
C LEU A 105 -19.39 -17.51 16.36
N GLU A 106 -18.60 -16.45 16.47
CA GLU A 106 -17.30 -16.43 17.13
C GLU A 106 -17.48 -16.07 18.61
N LEU A 107 -16.76 -16.76 19.50
CA LEU A 107 -16.58 -16.40 20.90
C LEU A 107 -15.09 -16.11 21.12
N GLN A 108 -14.79 -14.86 21.48
CA GLN A 108 -13.45 -14.35 21.75
C GLN A 108 -13.15 -14.45 23.25
N THR A 109 -12.13 -15.23 23.60
CA THR A 109 -11.73 -15.45 25.00
C THR A 109 -10.22 -15.37 25.21
N SER A 110 -9.79 -14.72 26.29
CA SER A 110 -8.37 -14.50 26.60
C SER A 110 -7.88 -15.41 27.73
N THR A 111 -6.56 -15.48 27.94
CA THR A 111 -5.98 -16.25 29.07
C THR A 111 -6.23 -15.57 30.42
N THR A 112 -6.30 -14.24 30.41
CA THR A 112 -6.71 -13.36 31.52
C THR A 112 -7.42 -12.14 30.93
N CYS A 113 -8.31 -11.48 31.68
CA CYS A 113 -9.12 -10.36 31.21
C CYS A 113 -8.35 -9.22 30.52
N SER A 114 -7.05 -9.04 30.81
CA SER A 114 -6.17 -8.02 30.24
C SER A 114 -5.24 -8.51 29.12
N ALA A 115 -5.31 -9.79 28.75
CA ALA A 115 -4.56 -10.36 27.62
C ALA A 115 -5.37 -10.30 26.32
N ALA A 116 -4.67 -10.42 25.19
CA ALA A 116 -5.30 -10.62 23.89
C ALA A 116 -6.15 -11.91 23.86
N TYR A 117 -7.24 -11.89 23.09
CA TYR A 117 -8.12 -13.05 22.93
C TYR A 117 -7.57 -14.09 21.97
N THR A 118 -8.16 -15.27 22.07
CA THR A 118 -8.17 -16.33 21.07
C THR A 118 -9.61 -16.58 20.65
N SER A 119 -9.82 -16.80 19.36
CA SER A 119 -11.15 -16.99 18.76
C SER A 119 -11.55 -18.46 18.73
N THR A 120 -12.79 -18.75 19.10
CA THR A 120 -13.41 -20.07 18.97
C THR A 120 -14.73 -19.93 18.24
N TYR A 121 -15.09 -20.91 17.40
CA TYR A 121 -16.15 -20.73 16.39
C TYR A 121 -17.22 -21.81 16.49
N TYR A 122 -18.49 -21.42 16.32
CA TYR A 122 -19.63 -22.32 16.24
C TYR A 122 -20.51 -21.97 15.03
N GLN A 123 -20.70 -22.93 14.12
CA GLN A 123 -21.59 -22.75 12.98
C GLN A 123 -23.05 -22.94 13.39
N VAL A 124 -23.83 -21.87 13.31
CA VAL A 124 -25.27 -21.89 13.56
C VAL A 124 -26.00 -22.31 12.29
N SER A 125 -26.95 -23.23 12.42
CA SER A 125 -27.67 -23.85 11.31
C SER A 125 -29.17 -23.99 11.59
N GLY A 126 -29.97 -24.22 10.54
CA GLY A 126 -31.42 -24.41 10.69
C GLY A 126 -32.24 -23.12 10.70
N VAL A 127 -31.77 -22.06 10.03
CA VAL A 127 -32.56 -20.84 9.79
C VAL A 127 -33.77 -21.17 8.90
N THR A 128 -34.97 -20.71 9.27
CA THR A 128 -36.24 -21.17 8.66
C THR A 128 -36.93 -20.17 7.72
N GLY A 129 -36.42 -18.95 7.56
CA GLY A 129 -37.15 -17.85 6.92
C GLY A 129 -38.07 -17.07 7.88
N SER A 130 -38.42 -17.66 9.02
CA SER A 130 -39.18 -17.03 10.11
C SER A 130 -38.26 -16.55 11.23
N THR A 131 -38.75 -15.65 12.08
CA THR A 131 -38.05 -15.27 13.31
C THR A 131 -38.06 -16.44 14.29
N GLN A 132 -36.88 -16.84 14.77
CA GLN A 132 -36.70 -17.95 15.71
C GLN A 132 -35.63 -17.59 16.76
N THR A 133 -35.78 -18.10 17.98
CA THR A 133 -34.74 -17.94 19.01
C THR A 133 -33.73 -19.08 18.89
N PHE A 134 -32.46 -18.74 18.79
CA PHE A 134 -31.35 -19.68 18.89
C PHE A 134 -30.82 -19.73 20.32
N THR A 135 -30.34 -20.91 20.72
CA THR A 135 -29.64 -21.15 21.98
C THR A 135 -28.36 -21.91 21.67
N VAL A 136 -27.21 -21.25 21.78
CA VAL A 136 -25.89 -21.85 21.54
C VAL A 136 -25.24 -22.17 22.89
N PRO A 137 -25.05 -23.45 23.27
CA PRO A 137 -24.38 -23.79 24.53
C PRO A 137 -22.94 -23.27 24.54
N LEU A 138 -22.52 -22.65 25.65
CA LEU A 138 -21.14 -22.17 25.80
C LEU A 138 -20.13 -23.33 25.72
N SER A 139 -20.55 -24.55 26.10
CA SER A 139 -19.77 -25.79 25.95
C SER A 139 -19.53 -26.23 24.50
N SER A 140 -20.17 -25.61 23.49
CA SER A 140 -19.84 -25.86 22.08
C SER A 140 -18.56 -25.16 21.62
N PHE A 141 -18.10 -24.14 22.36
CA PHE A 141 -16.85 -23.42 22.09
C PHE A 141 -15.66 -24.16 22.73
N THR A 142 -15.25 -25.26 22.11
CA THR A 142 -14.18 -26.12 22.64
C THR A 142 -12.85 -25.37 22.69
N GLY A 143 -12.25 -25.30 23.89
CA GLY A 143 -10.98 -24.60 24.14
C GLY A 143 -11.14 -23.14 24.59
N ALA A 144 -12.36 -22.58 24.58
CA ALA A 144 -12.61 -21.22 25.04
C ALA A 144 -12.42 -21.06 26.56
N ASN A 145 -11.82 -19.96 26.99
CA ASN A 145 -11.81 -19.58 28.39
C ASN A 145 -13.15 -18.90 28.76
N LEU A 146 -14.13 -19.72 29.13
CA LEU A 146 -15.46 -19.28 29.58
C LEU A 146 -15.46 -18.50 30.91
N ASN A 147 -14.31 -18.04 31.38
CA ASN A 147 -14.14 -17.10 32.48
C ASN A 147 -13.35 -15.82 32.11
N ALA A 148 -13.05 -15.62 30.82
CA ALA A 148 -12.50 -14.37 30.30
C ALA A 148 -13.03 -14.12 28.87
N ILE A 149 -14.35 -14.03 28.73
CA ILE A 149 -15.00 -13.69 27.46
C ILE A 149 -14.85 -12.18 27.23
N GLN A 150 -14.37 -11.80 26.04
CA GLN A 150 -14.15 -10.41 25.62
C GLN A 150 -15.03 -9.98 24.42
N GLY A 151 -15.56 -10.93 23.63
CA GLY A 151 -16.39 -10.59 22.47
C GLY A 151 -17.21 -11.73 21.90
N LEU A 152 -18.30 -11.36 21.20
CA LEU A 152 -19.10 -12.19 20.31
C LEU A 152 -19.11 -11.56 18.92
N VAL A 153 -18.85 -12.34 17.87
CA VAL A 153 -18.91 -11.89 16.47
C VAL A 153 -19.84 -12.78 15.66
N PHE A 154 -20.69 -12.19 14.83
CA PHE A 154 -21.59 -12.89 13.92
C PHE A 154 -21.10 -12.66 12.49
N GLU A 155 -20.52 -13.67 11.85
CA GLU A 155 -19.87 -13.57 10.53
C GLU A 155 -20.23 -14.75 9.59
N SER A 156 -19.64 -14.80 8.40
CA SER A 156 -19.70 -15.94 7.47
C SER A 156 -21.13 -16.36 7.07
N PHE A 157 -22.03 -15.39 6.85
CA PHE A 157 -23.41 -15.65 6.41
C PHE A 157 -23.42 -16.32 5.01
N THR A 158 -23.91 -17.56 4.90
CA THR A 158 -23.77 -18.36 3.67
C THR A 158 -24.78 -18.05 2.57
N VAL A 159 -25.74 -17.15 2.83
CA VAL A 159 -26.76 -16.74 1.86
C VAL A 159 -26.91 -15.23 1.91
N ASN A 160 -26.65 -14.56 0.78
CA ASN A 160 -26.91 -13.14 0.61
C ASN A 160 -28.43 -12.90 0.66
N GLY A 161 -28.88 -12.03 1.57
CA GLY A 161 -30.30 -11.78 1.77
C GLY A 161 -30.56 -10.95 3.03
N ALA A 162 -31.83 -10.67 3.31
CA ALA A 162 -32.24 -9.89 4.47
C ALA A 162 -32.22 -10.72 5.76
N TRP A 163 -31.56 -10.18 6.79
CA TRP A 163 -31.50 -10.71 8.15
C TRP A 163 -32.03 -9.67 9.14
N ALA A 164 -32.51 -10.17 10.28
CA ALA A 164 -32.79 -9.37 11.47
C ALA A 164 -32.32 -10.16 12.69
N ILE A 165 -31.55 -9.53 13.59
CA ILE A 165 -31.02 -10.16 14.79
C ILE A 165 -31.38 -9.30 15.99
N GLY A 166 -32.17 -9.86 16.89
CA GLY A 166 -32.65 -9.22 18.11
C GLY A 166 -31.70 -9.38 19.29
N ALA A 167 -32.21 -9.05 20.47
CA ALA A 167 -31.45 -8.98 21.70
C ALA A 167 -30.60 -10.24 22.00
N ILE A 168 -29.33 -10.01 22.32
CA ILE A 168 -28.33 -11.04 22.69
C ILE A 168 -28.29 -11.17 24.20
N GLN A 169 -28.33 -12.40 24.72
CA GLN A 169 -28.25 -12.69 26.15
C GLN A 169 -27.28 -13.82 26.46
N LEU A 170 -26.65 -13.77 27.64
CA LEU A 170 -26.13 -14.97 28.31
C LEU A 170 -27.19 -15.49 29.27
N VAL A 171 -27.52 -16.78 29.20
CA VAL A 171 -28.68 -17.35 29.92
C VAL A 171 -28.29 -18.28 31.06
N CYS A 172 -29.14 -18.29 32.09
CA CYS A 172 -29.00 -19.21 33.21
C CYS A 172 -29.40 -20.64 32.82
N PRO A 173 -28.78 -21.67 33.40
CA PRO A 173 -29.36 -23.00 33.51
C PRO A 173 -30.77 -22.90 34.07
N ALA A 174 -31.76 -23.42 33.33
CA ALA A 174 -33.13 -23.46 33.82
C ALA A 174 -33.21 -24.28 35.11
N ALA A 175 -33.93 -23.77 36.12
CA ALA A 175 -34.09 -24.41 37.41
C ALA A 175 -35.02 -25.64 37.34
N GLY A 176 -34.52 -26.74 36.77
CA GLY A 176 -35.14 -28.06 36.83
C GLY A 176 -35.93 -28.51 35.59
N SER A 177 -35.24 -28.79 34.48
CA SER A 177 -35.69 -29.83 33.54
C SER A 177 -34.49 -30.55 32.91
N GLY A 178 -34.55 -31.88 32.84
CA GLY A 178 -33.42 -32.73 32.44
C GLY A 178 -33.23 -32.88 30.93
N SER A 179 -32.15 -33.58 30.56
CA SER A 179 -31.81 -33.89 29.16
C SER A 179 -32.95 -34.59 28.40
N ALA A 180 -33.25 -34.10 27.19
CA ALA A 180 -34.28 -34.63 26.31
C ALA A 180 -33.84 -34.65 24.83
N THR A 181 -32.82 -35.45 24.52
CA THR A 181 -32.50 -35.78 23.12
C THR A 181 -33.50 -36.79 22.55
N THR A 182 -34.45 -36.36 21.74
CA THR A 182 -35.33 -37.26 20.96
C THR A 182 -35.60 -36.79 19.54
N LYS A 183 -35.66 -37.77 18.63
CA LYS A 183 -36.13 -37.61 17.25
C LYS A 183 -37.59 -37.17 17.21
N ALA A 184 -37.98 -36.45 16.17
CA ALA A 184 -39.40 -36.30 15.81
C ALA A 184 -39.90 -37.54 15.05
N SER A 185 -41.06 -38.09 15.45
CA SER A 185 -41.78 -39.12 14.68
C SER A 185 -43.30 -39.00 14.86
N THR A 186 -44.00 -38.57 13.79
CA THR A 186 -45.37 -38.93 13.39
C THR A 186 -46.49 -39.16 14.44
N SER A 187 -47.51 -38.27 14.40
CA SER A 187 -48.96 -38.55 14.64
C SER A 187 -49.42 -38.84 16.09
N SER A 188 -50.68 -38.63 16.54
CA SER A 188 -51.96 -38.16 15.93
C SER A 188 -52.86 -37.52 17.06
N SER A 189 -54.09 -37.00 16.91
CA SER A 189 -55.05 -36.81 15.78
C SER A 189 -55.95 -35.56 16.02
N GLY A 190 -57.20 -35.68 16.52
CA GLY A 190 -57.87 -34.65 17.36
C GLY A 190 -59.15 -33.93 16.89
N THR A 191 -59.48 -33.92 15.59
CA THR A 191 -60.77 -33.53 14.93
C THR A 191 -61.86 -32.72 15.69
N LYS A 192 -62.23 -31.53 15.17
CA LYS A 192 -63.63 -31.20 14.76
C LYS A 192 -63.81 -29.87 13.98
N THR A 193 -64.30 -29.99 12.73
CA THR A 193 -65.34 -29.19 11.99
C THR A 193 -65.53 -27.67 12.24
N THR A 194 -65.89 -26.84 11.23
CA THR A 194 -66.75 -27.14 10.06
C THR A 194 -66.58 -26.14 8.88
N THR A 195 -66.80 -26.60 7.63
CA THR A 195 -67.29 -25.84 6.42
C THR A 195 -66.56 -24.57 5.92
N GLN A 196 -66.42 -24.27 4.62
CA GLN A 196 -66.61 -25.03 3.35
C GLN A 196 -65.96 -24.24 2.18
N ALA A 197 -66.15 -24.66 0.93
CA ALA A 197 -65.11 -25.35 0.15
C ALA A 197 -65.21 -25.01 -1.36
N VAL A 198 -64.11 -25.22 -2.11
CA VAL A 198 -64.08 -25.21 -3.59
C VAL A 198 -63.30 -26.46 -4.06
N SER A 199 -63.66 -27.00 -5.22
CA SER A 199 -63.33 -28.37 -5.67
C SER A 199 -62.26 -28.46 -6.76
N THR A 200 -61.73 -29.68 -6.93
CA THR A 200 -60.79 -30.08 -7.99
C THR A 200 -61.48 -30.96 -9.05
N SER A 201 -60.92 -31.03 -10.26
CA SER A 201 -61.16 -32.15 -11.20
C SER A 201 -59.99 -32.33 -12.19
N LYS A 202 -59.95 -33.46 -12.93
CA LYS A 202 -58.87 -33.88 -13.85
C LYS A 202 -59.38 -34.20 -15.27
N SER A 203 -58.52 -34.05 -16.27
CA SER A 203 -58.57 -34.58 -17.67
C SER A 203 -57.24 -34.24 -18.38
N SER A 204 -56.75 -34.92 -19.43
CA SER A 204 -57.01 -36.26 -20.02
C SER A 204 -55.83 -36.65 -20.95
N SER A 205 -55.83 -37.87 -21.53
CA SER A 205 -54.94 -38.30 -22.63
C SER A 205 -55.58 -38.01 -24.02
N THR A 206 -55.01 -38.24 -25.23
CA THR A 206 -54.15 -39.36 -25.70
C THR A 206 -53.54 -39.11 -27.12
N THR A 207 -52.36 -39.71 -27.42
CA THR A 207 -51.83 -40.20 -28.74
C THR A 207 -51.53 -39.31 -29.99
N VAL A 208 -50.28 -39.46 -30.52
CA VAL A 208 -49.89 -39.60 -31.98
C VAL A 208 -49.87 -38.29 -32.84
N SER A 209 -49.09 -38.07 -33.93
CA SER A 209 -48.16 -38.89 -34.78
C SER A 209 -46.87 -38.17 -35.27
N VAL A 210 -45.72 -38.84 -35.09
CA VAL A 210 -44.69 -39.29 -36.08
C VAL A 210 -44.43 -38.54 -37.42
N ALA A 211 -43.12 -38.40 -37.75
CA ALA A 211 -42.42 -38.41 -39.07
C ALA A 211 -41.65 -37.15 -39.51
N LYS A 212 -40.42 -37.40 -40.02
CA LYS A 212 -39.48 -36.43 -40.63
C LYS A 212 -39.63 -36.41 -42.16
N SER A 213 -39.26 -35.29 -42.78
CA SER A 213 -38.50 -35.24 -44.04
C SER A 213 -37.83 -33.86 -44.19
N SER A 214 -36.96 -33.60 -45.16
CA SER A 214 -35.56 -34.08 -45.34
C SER A 214 -35.11 -33.65 -46.75
N SER A 215 -33.83 -33.26 -46.92
CA SER A 215 -33.20 -32.83 -48.20
C SER A 215 -33.60 -31.41 -48.70
N SER A 216 -32.77 -30.64 -49.42
CA SER A 216 -31.29 -30.64 -49.60
C SER A 216 -30.79 -29.39 -50.40
N ILE A 217 -29.46 -29.30 -50.62
CA ILE A 217 -28.71 -28.57 -51.70
C ILE A 217 -28.19 -27.12 -51.43
N ARG A 218 -26.85 -27.07 -51.29
CA ARG A 218 -25.81 -26.10 -51.76
C ARG A 218 -25.89 -24.56 -51.56
N SER A 219 -24.75 -24.05 -51.04
CA SER A 219 -23.99 -22.83 -51.40
C SER A 219 -24.68 -21.45 -51.31
N SER A 220 -24.05 -20.41 -50.76
CA SER A 220 -22.68 -19.97 -51.08
C SER A 220 -22.05 -19.08 -49.99
N SER A 221 -20.89 -18.48 -50.27
CA SER A 221 -20.03 -17.76 -49.33
C SER A 221 -20.39 -16.28 -49.11
N THR A 222 -20.33 -15.83 -47.85
CA THR A 222 -19.59 -14.61 -47.46
C THR A 222 -19.33 -14.65 -45.95
N GLY A 223 -18.07 -14.56 -45.52
CA GLY A 223 -17.72 -14.46 -44.11
C GLY A 223 -17.70 -13.00 -43.64
N LYS A 224 -18.30 -12.72 -42.48
CA LYS A 224 -18.19 -11.42 -41.81
C LYS A 224 -18.18 -11.65 -40.30
N VAL A 225 -16.99 -11.61 -39.69
CA VAL A 225 -16.82 -11.79 -38.24
C VAL A 225 -16.60 -10.41 -37.62
N THR A 226 -17.52 -9.99 -36.77
CA THR A 226 -17.33 -8.85 -35.85
C THR A 226 -16.78 -9.40 -34.54
N SER A 227 -15.50 -9.17 -34.27
CA SER A 227 -14.82 -9.62 -33.05
C SER A 227 -14.91 -8.57 -31.95
N SER A 228 -15.81 -8.78 -30.98
CA SER A 228 -15.85 -7.99 -29.75
C SER A 228 -14.89 -8.57 -28.69
N SER A 229 -14.17 -7.68 -28.01
CA SER A 229 -13.60 -7.81 -26.66
C SER A 229 -13.74 -9.18 -25.96
N VAL A 230 -12.62 -9.89 -25.78
CA VAL A 230 -12.56 -11.14 -25.01
C VAL A 230 -11.93 -10.88 -23.64
N VAL A 231 -12.77 -10.81 -22.61
CA VAL A 231 -12.39 -11.13 -21.22
C VAL A 231 -12.65 -12.63 -21.05
N ALA A 232 -11.65 -13.40 -20.61
CA ALA A 232 -11.75 -14.86 -20.52
C ALA A 232 -11.26 -15.39 -19.17
N SER A 233 -12.20 -15.64 -18.25
CA SER A 233 -11.97 -16.37 -17.01
C SER A 233 -12.37 -17.84 -17.12
N SER A 234 -11.56 -18.73 -16.54
CA SER A 234 -11.87 -20.14 -16.23
C SER A 234 -12.00 -21.15 -17.39
N PRO A 235 -11.53 -22.38 -17.14
CA PRO A 235 -12.28 -23.58 -17.51
C PRO A 235 -12.64 -24.43 -16.26
N THR A 236 -13.70 -25.23 -16.38
CA THR A 236 -14.23 -26.08 -15.30
C THR A 236 -13.54 -27.45 -15.20
N PHE A 237 -13.66 -28.08 -14.03
CA PHE A 237 -13.21 -29.44 -13.74
C PHE A 237 -13.80 -30.50 -14.70
N ALA A 238 -12.99 -31.54 -14.98
CA ALA A 238 -13.45 -32.83 -15.46
C ALA A 238 -12.86 -33.95 -14.58
N LEU A 239 -13.69 -34.91 -14.16
CA LEU A 239 -13.24 -36.06 -13.36
C LEU A 239 -12.62 -37.15 -14.24
N VAL A 240 -11.49 -37.71 -13.78
CA VAL A 240 -11.06 -39.08 -14.08
C VAL A 240 -10.63 -39.73 -12.77
N SER A 241 -11.01 -40.99 -12.54
CA SER A 241 -10.75 -41.72 -11.28
C SER A 241 -9.88 -42.95 -11.48
N SER A 242 -9.23 -43.39 -10.38
CA SER A 242 -8.44 -44.63 -10.25
C SER A 242 -7.09 -44.63 -11.02
N ILE A 243 -6.04 -45.40 -10.64
CA ILE A 243 -5.97 -46.64 -9.84
C ILE A 243 -4.95 -46.54 -8.66
N PHE A 244 -5.06 -47.47 -7.71
CA PHE A 244 -4.27 -47.65 -6.48
C PHE A 244 -2.75 -47.71 -6.62
N GLY A 245 -2.05 -47.35 -5.52
CA GLY A 245 -0.60 -47.54 -5.34
C GLY A 245 -0.14 -47.42 -3.88
N THR A 246 -0.71 -48.21 -2.97
CA THR A 246 -0.41 -48.13 -1.51
C THR A 246 0.90 -48.83 -1.13
N PHE A 247 1.86 -48.10 -0.56
CA PHE A 247 2.89 -48.68 0.31
C PHE A 247 3.31 -47.69 1.41
N SER A 248 3.56 -48.22 2.61
CA SER A 248 4.02 -47.53 3.81
C SER A 248 4.52 -48.58 4.82
N PRO A 249 5.33 -48.23 5.83
CA PRO A 249 6.71 -47.79 5.68
C PRO A 249 7.67 -48.81 6.32
N THR A 250 8.98 -48.58 6.25
CA THR A 250 9.95 -49.34 7.06
C THR A 250 10.83 -48.38 7.85
N ILE A 251 10.73 -48.46 9.17
CA ILE A 251 11.52 -47.66 10.11
C ILE A 251 12.83 -48.39 10.39
N SER A 252 13.96 -47.68 10.31
CA SER A 252 15.16 -48.06 11.06
C SER A 252 15.58 -46.87 11.94
N SER A 253 15.72 -47.14 13.23
CA SER A 253 16.17 -46.17 14.22
C SER A 253 17.62 -46.47 14.62
N SER A 254 18.41 -45.41 14.81
CA SER A 254 19.68 -45.51 15.52
C SER A 254 19.91 -44.22 16.31
N SER A 255 20.33 -44.36 17.57
CA SER A 255 20.42 -43.26 18.52
C SER A 255 21.69 -43.33 19.36
N ARG A 256 22.37 -42.18 19.48
CA ARG A 256 23.30 -41.77 20.55
C ARG A 256 23.68 -40.30 20.25
N SER A 257 23.40 -39.33 21.12
CA SER A 257 23.88 -39.14 22.50
C SER A 257 25.20 -38.36 22.56
N SER A 258 25.06 -37.04 22.51
CA SER A 258 25.62 -36.07 23.46
C SER A 258 27.00 -36.32 24.09
N SER A 259 27.92 -35.38 23.86
CA SER A 259 28.90 -34.95 24.86
C SER A 259 29.16 -33.45 24.75
N LYS A 260 29.45 -32.80 25.89
CA LYS A 260 29.95 -31.42 25.98
C LYS A 260 31.46 -31.47 26.22
N LEU A 261 32.21 -30.45 25.80
CA LEU A 261 33.10 -29.71 26.71
C LEU A 261 33.51 -28.36 26.12
N SER A 262 34.27 -27.56 26.89
CA SER A 262 34.42 -26.12 26.69
C SER A 262 35.84 -25.67 26.34
N SER A 263 35.93 -24.56 25.60
CA SER A 263 36.90 -23.44 25.72
C SER A 263 38.31 -23.66 26.30
N THR A 264 39.33 -23.25 25.52
CA THR A 264 40.39 -22.35 26.04
C THR A 264 41.00 -21.48 24.93
N LEU A 265 41.50 -20.30 25.31
CA LEU A 265 42.36 -19.45 24.45
C LEU A 265 43.82 -19.90 24.54
N ALA A 266 44.60 -19.67 23.47
CA ALA A 266 46.04 -19.49 23.54
C ALA A 266 46.56 -18.60 22.40
N THR A 267 47.26 -17.52 22.74
CA THR A 267 47.96 -16.63 21.79
C THR A 267 49.46 -16.94 21.79
N SER A 268 50.12 -16.87 20.63
CA SER A 268 51.57 -16.60 20.56
C SER A 268 51.98 -16.02 19.20
N THR A 269 53.15 -15.39 19.15
CA THR A 269 53.55 -14.39 18.15
C THR A 269 54.74 -14.80 17.29
N SER A 270 54.80 -14.26 16.06
CA SER A 270 56.04 -13.97 15.29
C SER A 270 56.79 -15.18 14.65
N ARG A 271 57.69 -15.04 13.64
CA ARG A 271 58.28 -13.84 13.00
C ARG A 271 58.87 -14.11 11.59
N SER A 272 58.52 -13.26 10.60
CA SER A 272 59.37 -12.66 9.53
C SER A 272 60.19 -13.47 8.48
N SER A 273 60.38 -12.80 7.32
CA SER A 273 61.54 -12.83 6.36
C SER A 273 61.44 -13.77 5.11
N ILE A 274 61.96 -13.45 3.90
CA ILE A 274 62.55 -12.20 3.33
C ILE A 274 62.57 -12.18 1.76
N ALA A 275 62.45 -10.98 1.13
CA ALA A 275 62.83 -10.55 -0.25
C ALA A 275 62.30 -11.35 -1.50
N SER A 276 62.39 -10.90 -2.78
CA SER A 276 63.00 -9.71 -3.45
C SER A 276 62.20 -9.35 -4.74
N SER A 277 61.86 -8.08 -5.05
CA SER A 277 62.50 -7.14 -6.05
C SER A 277 62.71 -7.69 -7.48
N LEU A 278 62.51 -6.98 -8.62
CA LEU A 278 62.47 -5.55 -9.00
C LEU A 278 61.26 -5.30 -9.95
N SER A 279 60.57 -4.14 -10.08
CA SER A 279 60.95 -2.73 -10.37
C SER A 279 61.57 -2.51 -11.76
N SER A 280 61.21 -1.51 -12.59
CA SER A 280 60.23 -0.41 -12.51
C SER A 280 59.83 -0.04 -13.98
N SER A 281 59.06 0.98 -14.36
CA SER A 281 58.54 2.25 -13.79
C SER A 281 57.19 2.57 -14.52
N VAL A 282 56.51 3.74 -14.58
CA VAL A 282 56.81 5.19 -14.41
C VAL A 282 55.62 5.91 -13.71
N SER A 283 55.89 7.12 -13.23
CA SER A 283 55.06 8.13 -12.56
C SER A 283 53.55 8.26 -12.86
N SER A 284 52.78 8.36 -11.78
CA SER A 284 51.78 9.41 -11.60
C SER A 284 51.84 9.91 -10.15
N ALA A 285 51.73 11.23 -9.93
CA ALA A 285 51.99 11.83 -8.63
C ALA A 285 50.73 11.79 -7.72
N ARG A 286 50.91 11.40 -6.46
CA ARG A 286 49.87 11.43 -5.42
C ARG A 286 50.44 12.01 -4.13
N THR A 287 49.98 13.18 -3.72
CA THR A 287 50.44 13.84 -2.49
C THR A 287 49.67 13.30 -1.29
N THR A 288 50.36 12.63 -0.38
CA THR A 288 49.78 12.09 0.86
C THR A 288 49.91 13.09 1.99
N LEU A 289 48.82 13.39 2.70
CA LEU A 289 48.87 14.01 4.04
C LEU A 289 48.62 12.94 5.11
N GLN A 290 49.50 12.90 6.11
CA GLN A 290 49.45 11.87 7.17
C GLN A 290 48.49 12.27 8.29
N SER A 291 47.72 11.30 8.79
CA SER A 291 46.85 11.45 9.95
C SER A 291 47.66 11.44 11.26
N SER A 292 48.05 12.62 11.73
CA SER A 292 48.67 12.80 13.05
C SER A 292 47.65 12.60 14.17
N VAL A 293 47.57 11.40 14.73
CA VAL A 293 46.74 11.11 15.92
C VAL A 293 47.23 11.93 17.10
N ASN A 294 46.43 12.90 17.54
CA ASN A 294 46.73 13.71 18.72
C ASN A 294 45.57 13.61 19.72
N LYS A 295 45.86 13.21 20.96
CA LYS A 295 44.85 13.02 22.01
C LYS A 295 44.39 14.37 22.58
N GLN A 296 43.45 15.03 21.94
CA GLN A 296 42.64 16.02 22.67
C GLN A 296 41.71 15.29 23.66
N ARG A 297 41.80 15.70 24.92
CA ARG A 297 40.81 15.35 25.96
C ARG A 297 39.44 15.92 25.58
N SER A 298 38.40 15.41 26.20
CA SER A 298 37.07 16.01 26.21
C SER A 298 37.10 17.42 26.84
N ALA A 299 37.43 18.43 26.03
CA ALA A 299 36.95 19.77 26.27
C ALA A 299 35.44 19.72 26.10
N SER A 300 34.70 19.81 27.21
CA SER A 300 33.27 20.06 27.13
C SER A 300 33.10 21.42 26.47
N SER A 301 32.69 21.44 25.21
CA SER A 301 32.27 22.65 24.53
C SER A 301 30.91 23.03 25.10
N THR A 302 30.94 23.65 26.28
CA THR A 302 29.88 24.54 26.74
C THR A 302 29.82 25.70 25.77
N VAL A 303 29.13 25.47 24.64
CA VAL A 303 28.53 26.53 23.85
C VAL A 303 27.65 27.29 24.83
N SER A 304 28.10 28.46 25.28
CA SER A 304 27.26 29.36 26.05
C SER A 304 26.06 29.69 25.17
N ALA A 305 24.91 29.12 25.51
CA ALA A 305 23.69 29.35 24.77
C ALA A 305 23.45 30.87 24.68
N LEU A 306 23.32 31.39 23.47
CA LEU A 306 22.74 32.71 23.23
C LEU A 306 21.25 32.63 23.59
N ALA A 307 20.96 32.79 24.88
CA ALA A 307 19.59 32.85 25.36
C ALA A 307 18.88 34.06 24.72
N GLY A 308 17.68 33.84 24.17
CA GLY A 308 16.77 34.93 23.80
C GLY A 308 16.49 35.14 22.30
N LEU A 309 16.85 34.22 21.41
CA LEU A 309 16.32 34.20 20.04
C LEU A 309 15.59 32.89 19.75
N CYS A 310 14.25 32.97 19.71
CA CYS A 310 13.39 31.92 19.17
C CYS A 310 13.51 31.90 17.63
N THR A 311 13.35 30.71 17.04
CA THR A 311 13.20 30.48 15.60
C THR A 311 11.81 29.93 15.32
N PRO A 312 11.07 30.39 14.29
CA PRO A 312 9.75 29.85 13.97
C PRO A 312 9.78 28.33 13.75
N LEU A 313 8.88 27.59 14.41
CA LEU A 313 8.77 26.14 14.27
C LEU A 313 7.84 25.82 13.12
N LEU A 314 8.40 25.24 12.06
CA LEU A 314 7.67 24.74 10.91
C LEU A 314 6.85 23.50 11.31
N ILE A 315 5.53 23.57 11.13
CA ILE A 315 4.62 22.45 11.32
C ILE A 315 4.42 21.75 9.98
N ASP A 316 4.06 22.54 8.97
CA ASP A 316 3.81 22.04 7.62
C ASP A 316 4.36 23.03 6.58
N ASP A 317 4.94 22.50 5.52
CA ASP A 317 5.56 23.27 4.44
C ASP A 317 4.92 23.03 3.08
N PHE A 318 4.02 22.05 2.97
CA PHE A 318 3.43 21.59 1.71
C PHE A 318 4.47 21.35 0.58
N ALA A 319 5.66 20.85 0.95
CA ALA A 319 6.74 20.46 0.02
C ALA A 319 7.58 19.26 0.50
N SER A 320 7.78 19.09 1.80
CA SER A 320 8.10 17.78 2.41
C SER A 320 6.93 16.79 2.28
N GLN A 321 5.75 17.27 1.88
CA GLN A 321 4.52 16.51 1.68
C GLN A 321 4.57 15.63 0.41
N SER A 322 5.23 14.48 0.51
CA SER A 322 5.11 13.29 -0.37
C SER A 322 3.70 12.62 -0.33
N ARG A 323 2.64 13.39 -0.06
CA ARG A 323 1.56 12.91 0.81
C ARG A 323 0.17 13.13 0.22
N LEU A 324 -0.40 12.01 -0.23
CA LEU A 324 -1.81 11.68 -0.05
C LEU A 324 -2.09 10.16 -0.12
N THR A 325 -1.08 9.32 -0.39
CA THR A 325 -1.28 7.91 -0.76
C THR A 325 -0.96 6.88 0.33
N PHE A 326 -0.17 7.18 1.37
CA PHE A 326 0.09 6.19 2.44
C PHE A 326 0.39 6.72 3.86
N LEU A 327 1.44 7.53 4.06
CA LEU A 327 1.95 7.83 5.42
C LEU A 327 1.65 9.24 5.99
N PHE A 328 1.19 10.18 5.15
CA PHE A 328 0.59 11.44 5.59
C PHE A 328 1.36 12.28 6.63
N TYR A 329 2.69 12.29 6.74
CA TYR A 329 3.38 13.13 7.74
C TYR A 329 3.27 14.67 7.54
N ASN A 330 3.99 15.47 8.33
CA ASN A 330 4.20 16.92 8.14
C ASN A 330 5.70 17.26 8.22
N ALA A 331 6.07 18.54 8.33
CA ALA A 331 7.48 18.93 8.44
C ALA A 331 8.13 18.50 9.77
N MET A 332 7.32 18.12 10.77
CA MET A 332 7.73 17.56 12.05
C MET A 332 7.75 16.02 12.08
N LEU A 333 7.51 15.37 10.93
CA LEU A 333 7.27 13.92 10.82
C LEU A 333 6.07 13.44 11.65
N GLN A 334 4.98 14.20 11.67
CA GLN A 334 3.73 13.89 12.41
C GLN A 334 2.50 13.89 11.47
N PRO A 335 1.50 13.00 11.61
CA PRO A 335 0.43 12.84 10.60
C PRO A 335 -0.39 14.11 10.29
N SER A 336 -0.82 14.28 9.05
CA SER A 336 -1.46 15.47 8.49
C SER A 336 -2.16 15.13 7.16
N SER A 337 -3.48 15.24 7.12
CA SER A 337 -4.33 14.85 5.99
C SER A 337 -5.74 15.46 6.15
N ASP A 338 -6.65 15.16 5.22
CA ASP A 338 -8.06 14.97 5.56
C ASP A 338 -8.36 13.47 5.80
N ASP A 339 -9.57 13.16 6.25
CA ASP A 339 -10.06 11.79 6.50
C ASP A 339 -10.92 11.23 5.35
N GLY A 340 -10.75 11.76 4.14
CA GLY A 340 -11.61 11.49 2.99
C GLY A 340 -12.87 12.37 2.93
N THR A 341 -12.99 13.36 3.81
CA THR A 341 -14.09 14.34 3.79
C THR A 341 -13.85 15.53 2.86
N MET A 342 -12.67 15.72 2.28
CA MET A 342 -12.44 16.69 1.18
C MET A 342 -12.87 16.09 -0.18
N LYS A 343 -13.11 16.93 -1.20
CA LYS A 343 -13.48 16.46 -2.55
C LYS A 343 -12.25 15.99 -3.31
N ALA A 344 -12.35 14.79 -3.89
CA ALA A 344 -11.42 14.32 -4.91
C ALA A 344 -11.15 15.38 -6.01
N VAL A 345 -9.87 15.51 -6.39
CA VAL A 345 -9.41 16.49 -7.37
C VAL A 345 -9.82 16.06 -8.77
N ALA A 346 -10.81 16.77 -9.33
CA ALA A 346 -11.26 16.52 -10.70
C ALA A 346 -10.13 16.77 -11.72
N GLY A 347 -9.72 15.71 -12.43
CA GLY A 347 -8.69 15.77 -13.45
C GLY A 347 -7.29 15.33 -13.00
N VAL A 348 -7.15 14.75 -11.80
CA VAL A 348 -6.01 13.89 -11.41
C VAL A 348 -6.34 12.42 -11.78
N ALA A 349 -5.34 11.58 -12.05
CA ALA A 349 -5.55 10.16 -12.41
C ALA A 349 -5.79 9.25 -11.19
N ASP A 350 -5.19 9.59 -10.04
CA ASP A 350 -5.66 9.08 -8.75
C ASP A 350 -6.96 9.81 -8.36
N TYR A 351 -8.08 9.11 -8.48
CA TYR A 351 -9.40 9.63 -8.12
C TYR A 351 -9.68 9.62 -6.60
N SER A 352 -8.75 9.13 -5.77
CA SER A 352 -8.83 9.23 -4.31
C SER A 352 -8.18 10.52 -3.77
N THR A 353 -7.21 11.08 -4.50
CA THR A 353 -6.49 12.31 -4.12
C THR A 353 -7.46 13.49 -3.93
N SER A 354 -7.48 14.06 -2.72
CA SER A 354 -8.45 15.04 -2.21
C SER A 354 -7.94 16.50 -2.15
N VAL A 355 -6.63 16.71 -2.29
CA VAL A 355 -5.99 18.04 -2.20
C VAL A 355 -5.01 18.26 -3.35
N ILE A 356 -4.77 19.53 -3.70
CA ILE A 356 -3.77 19.91 -4.71
C ILE A 356 -2.57 20.53 -4.00
N VAL A 357 -1.40 19.89 -4.06
CA VAL A 357 -0.15 20.44 -3.53
C VAL A 357 0.71 21.01 -4.66
N ALA A 358 1.12 22.27 -4.53
CA ALA A 358 2.03 22.94 -5.47
C ALA A 358 2.77 24.10 -4.79
N ASN A 359 4.07 24.26 -5.06
CA ASN A 359 4.89 25.41 -4.63
C ASN A 359 4.72 25.77 -3.13
N ASN A 360 4.88 24.79 -2.22
CA ASN A 360 4.70 24.97 -0.78
C ASN A 360 3.28 25.38 -0.35
N HIS A 361 2.25 25.10 -1.17
CA HIS A 361 0.85 25.35 -0.84
C HIS A 361 -0.03 24.12 -1.06
N VAL A 362 -1.04 23.95 -0.21
CA VAL A 362 -2.12 22.96 -0.37
C VAL A 362 -3.44 23.67 -0.67
N THR A 363 -4.19 23.21 -1.67
CA THR A 363 -5.56 23.66 -1.95
C THR A 363 -6.57 22.63 -1.48
N LEU A 364 -7.37 23.02 -0.48
CA LEU A 364 -8.43 22.21 0.10
C LEU A 364 -9.77 22.55 -0.57
N THR A 365 -10.54 21.52 -0.93
CA THR A 365 -11.91 21.68 -1.47
C THR A 365 -12.90 20.91 -0.60
N PRO A 366 -13.72 21.58 0.23
CA PRO A 366 -14.65 20.90 1.13
C PRO A 366 -15.75 20.14 0.37
N ALA A 367 -16.00 18.88 0.74
CA ALA A 367 -17.14 18.11 0.24
C ALA A 367 -18.45 18.59 0.84
N ASN A 368 -18.46 18.87 2.15
CA ASN A 368 -19.60 19.31 2.93
C ASN A 368 -19.12 20.09 4.18
N SER A 369 -20.01 20.38 5.14
CA SER A 369 -19.66 21.16 6.34
C SER A 369 -18.78 20.43 7.36
N ALA A 370 -18.72 19.09 7.32
CA ALA A 370 -17.85 18.28 8.17
C ALA A 370 -16.43 18.11 7.62
N SER A 371 -16.14 18.67 6.43
CA SER A 371 -14.80 18.60 5.83
C SER A 371 -13.74 19.32 6.67
N TYR A 372 -12.65 18.63 7.02
CA TYR A 372 -11.49 19.21 7.70
C TYR A 372 -10.16 18.74 7.12
N TRP A 373 -9.09 19.46 7.43
CA TRP A 373 -7.70 19.04 7.29
C TRP A 373 -7.02 19.17 8.64
N TYR A 374 -6.13 18.24 9.01
CA TYR A 374 -5.38 18.25 10.26
C TYR A 374 -3.87 18.26 10.03
N SER A 375 -3.12 18.72 11.02
CA SER A 375 -1.67 18.51 11.14
C SER A 375 -1.32 18.24 12.60
N MET A 376 -0.84 17.04 12.90
CA MET A 376 -0.40 16.59 14.23
C MET A 376 0.90 17.29 14.60
N LEU A 377 1.11 17.50 15.89
CA LEU A 377 2.24 18.27 16.41
C LEU A 377 3.26 17.40 17.15
N GLY A 378 2.87 16.20 17.61
CA GLY A 378 3.77 15.31 18.37
C GLY A 378 4.04 15.80 19.80
N CYS A 379 3.03 16.43 20.43
CA CYS A 379 3.09 16.99 21.78
C CYS A 379 4.13 18.11 21.95
N VAL A 380 3.92 19.24 21.27
CA VAL A 380 4.83 20.39 21.33
C VAL A 380 4.61 21.21 22.58
N ASN A 381 5.70 21.44 23.32
CA ASN A 381 5.76 22.54 24.27
C ASN A 381 5.99 23.86 23.53
N ALA A 382 4.92 24.66 23.42
CA ALA A 382 4.95 25.99 22.84
C ALA A 382 5.00 27.12 23.89
N ALA A 383 4.80 26.77 25.17
CA ALA A 383 4.73 27.71 26.28
C ALA A 383 6.00 28.58 26.37
N ASN A 384 5.80 29.87 26.61
CA ASN A 384 6.86 30.89 26.78
C ASN A 384 7.79 31.09 25.56
N THR A 385 7.60 30.36 24.46
CA THR A 385 8.49 30.35 23.28
C THR A 385 7.81 30.96 22.06
N TYR A 386 6.59 30.51 21.76
CA TYR A 386 5.83 30.92 20.58
C TYR A 386 4.61 31.78 20.96
N GLY A 387 4.24 32.72 20.09
CA GLY A 387 3.12 33.64 20.30
C GLY A 387 1.80 33.17 19.67
N GLY A 388 1.87 32.28 18.68
CA GLY A 388 0.71 31.78 17.96
C GLY A 388 1.08 31.02 16.69
N ILE A 389 0.05 30.67 15.91
CA ILE A 389 0.15 30.04 14.60
C ILE A 389 0.19 31.12 13.52
N GLY A 390 1.03 30.97 12.50
CA GLY A 390 1.08 31.82 11.32
C GLY A 390 1.15 30.99 10.05
N LEU A 391 0.42 31.42 9.02
CA LEU A 391 0.35 30.78 7.70
C LEU A 391 -0.11 31.79 6.64
N THR A 392 0.13 31.51 5.36
CA THR A 392 -0.54 32.26 4.28
C THR A 392 -1.81 31.57 3.82
N ILE A 393 -2.81 32.33 3.40
CA ILE A 393 -4.07 31.81 2.86
C ILE A 393 -4.47 32.64 1.64
N GLN A 394 -4.80 31.97 0.54
CA GLN A 394 -5.53 32.53 -0.60
C GLN A 394 -6.93 31.90 -0.65
N ALA A 395 -7.97 32.73 -0.52
CA ALA A 395 -9.36 32.26 -0.58
C ALA A 395 -10.27 33.32 -1.22
N ALA A 396 -11.38 32.88 -1.82
CA ALA A 396 -12.33 33.75 -2.49
C ALA A 396 -13.05 34.73 -1.53
N ALA A 397 -13.61 35.81 -2.08
CA ALA A 397 -14.37 36.78 -1.31
C ALA A 397 -15.53 36.13 -0.52
N GLY A 398 -15.59 36.37 0.79
CA GLY A 398 -16.59 35.78 1.68
C GLY A 398 -16.46 34.26 1.89
N THR A 399 -15.26 33.69 1.77
CA THR A 399 -14.94 32.40 2.40
C THR A 399 -14.93 32.55 3.92
N THR A 400 -15.26 31.47 4.62
CA THR A 400 -15.13 31.30 6.08
C THR A 400 -14.53 29.94 6.37
N LEU A 401 -13.81 29.83 7.48
CA LEU A 401 -13.26 28.61 8.05
C LEU A 401 -13.16 28.72 9.58
N THR A 402 -13.00 27.58 10.24
CA THR A 402 -12.63 27.45 11.67
C THR A 402 -11.23 26.87 11.78
N VAL A 403 -10.46 27.32 12.76
CA VAL A 403 -9.21 26.67 13.16
C VAL A 403 -9.37 26.15 14.58
N GLU A 404 -9.15 24.86 14.76
CA GLU A 404 -9.14 24.20 16.06
C GLU A 404 -7.68 23.91 16.45
N LEU A 405 -7.35 24.09 17.73
CA LEU A 405 -6.05 23.72 18.29
C LEU A 405 -6.29 22.76 19.46
N GLN A 406 -5.56 21.64 19.46
CA GLN A 406 -5.77 20.52 20.38
C GLN A 406 -4.61 20.36 21.36
N THR A 407 -4.89 19.89 22.57
CA THR A 407 -3.89 19.60 23.63
C THR A 407 -4.28 18.40 24.48
N GLU A 408 -3.29 17.67 25.01
CA GLU A 408 -3.50 16.59 25.96
C GLU A 408 -2.38 16.53 27.01
N SER A 409 -2.74 16.55 28.30
CA SER A 409 -1.84 16.87 29.42
C SER A 409 -0.71 15.86 29.72
N ASP A 410 -0.71 14.70 29.06
CA ASP A 410 0.29 13.64 29.20
C ASP A 410 0.86 13.15 27.85
N CYS A 411 0.56 13.86 26.76
CA CYS A 411 0.89 13.45 25.38
C CYS A 411 0.26 12.12 24.91
N GLY A 412 -0.84 11.68 25.53
CA GLY A 412 -1.51 10.41 25.23
C GLY A 412 -2.45 10.42 24.01
N SER A 413 -3.53 9.65 24.13
CA SER A 413 -4.63 9.54 23.15
C SER A 413 -5.98 9.43 23.88
N SER A 414 -6.26 10.37 24.78
CA SER A 414 -7.10 10.23 25.97
C SER A 414 -8.00 11.47 26.17
N ASN A 415 -8.92 11.70 25.22
CA ASN A 415 -9.87 12.83 25.22
C ASN A 415 -9.17 14.21 25.26
N PRO A 416 -8.47 14.61 24.18
CA PRO A 416 -7.81 15.91 24.11
C PRO A 416 -8.79 17.08 24.30
N THR A 417 -8.29 18.17 24.87
CA THR A 417 -9.02 19.43 24.94
C THR A 417 -8.92 20.14 23.59
N LEU A 418 -10.08 20.37 22.97
CA LEU A 418 -10.26 21.02 21.67
C LEU A 418 -10.74 22.46 21.89
N ILE A 419 -10.14 23.45 21.21
CA ILE A 419 -10.65 24.83 21.22
C ILE A 419 -10.72 25.38 19.79
N ASP A 420 -11.94 25.70 19.36
CA ASP A 420 -12.25 26.35 18.08
C ASP A 420 -12.06 27.87 18.12
N VAL A 421 -11.51 28.44 17.04
CA VAL A 421 -11.62 29.86 16.73
C VAL A 421 -11.95 30.07 15.25
N THR A 422 -13.06 30.75 14.96
CA THR A 422 -13.46 31.05 13.58
C THR A 422 -12.64 32.21 12.99
N SER A 423 -12.39 32.14 11.68
CA SER A 423 -11.90 33.26 10.87
C SER A 423 -12.64 34.59 11.13
N THR A 424 -13.96 34.54 11.39
CA THR A 424 -14.78 35.70 11.76
C THR A 424 -14.38 36.27 13.13
N GLN A 425 -14.15 35.44 14.15
CA GLN A 425 -13.65 35.89 15.47
C GLN A 425 -12.24 36.47 15.38
N LEU A 426 -11.42 35.95 14.46
CA LEU A 426 -10.07 36.46 14.17
C LEU A 426 -10.06 37.74 13.31
N GLY A 427 -11.23 38.22 12.86
CA GLY A 427 -11.36 39.40 12.00
C GLY A 427 -10.80 39.21 10.59
N TRP A 428 -10.60 37.96 10.15
CA TRP A 428 -10.02 37.65 8.84
C TRP A 428 -10.99 37.96 7.72
N THR A 429 -10.48 38.54 6.63
CA THR A 429 -11.23 38.81 5.40
C THR A 429 -10.41 38.38 4.19
N PHE A 430 -11.08 37.71 3.26
CA PHE A 430 -10.51 37.15 2.03
C PHE A 430 -11.10 37.86 0.80
N ASP A 431 -10.32 37.97 -0.28
CA ASP A 431 -10.70 38.70 -1.51
C ASP A 431 -10.20 38.03 -2.81
N GLY A 432 -9.60 36.84 -2.73
CA GLY A 432 -8.96 36.14 -3.83
C GLY A 432 -7.44 36.31 -3.91
N THR A 433 -6.84 37.21 -3.12
CA THR A 433 -5.38 37.34 -3.01
C THR A 433 -4.81 36.48 -1.87
N GLU A 434 -3.56 36.04 -2.01
CA GLU A 434 -2.81 35.40 -0.92
C GLU A 434 -2.39 36.45 0.10
N LYS A 435 -2.63 36.18 1.40
CA LYS A 435 -2.19 37.04 2.50
C LYS A 435 -1.67 36.19 3.65
N TYR A 436 -0.75 36.76 4.44
CA TYR A 436 -0.31 36.16 5.68
C TYR A 436 -1.31 36.46 6.82
N TYR A 437 -1.67 35.42 7.56
CA TYR A 437 -2.61 35.46 8.68
C TYR A 437 -1.98 34.87 9.94
N THR A 438 -2.44 35.35 11.11
CA THR A 438 -1.92 34.95 12.42
C THR A 438 -3.05 34.62 13.40
N ILE A 439 -2.85 33.58 14.20
CA ILE A 439 -3.73 33.14 15.28
C ILE A 439 -2.94 33.22 16.59
N PRO A 440 -3.03 34.31 17.37
CA PRO A 440 -2.37 34.40 18.69
C PRO A 440 -2.90 33.32 19.63
N PHE A 441 -2.03 32.67 20.41
CA PHE A 441 -2.47 31.61 21.33
C PHE A 441 -3.44 32.10 22.41
N SER A 442 -3.46 33.39 22.70
CA SER A 442 -4.46 34.01 23.59
C SER A 442 -5.91 33.92 23.09
N GLN A 443 -6.14 33.49 21.85
CA GLN A 443 -7.49 33.19 21.33
C GLN A 443 -7.98 31.82 21.80
N PHE A 444 -7.07 30.85 22.02
CA PHE A 444 -7.38 29.49 22.45
C PHE A 444 -7.43 29.37 23.98
N SER A 445 -8.38 30.09 24.60
CA SER A 445 -8.51 30.15 26.06
C SER A 445 -8.83 28.79 26.68
N GLY A 446 -7.85 28.18 27.37
CA GLY A 446 -8.02 26.95 28.15
C GLY A 446 -7.07 25.81 27.77
N LEU A 447 -6.27 25.96 26.71
CA LEU A 447 -5.30 24.94 26.31
C LEU A 447 -4.06 24.88 27.24
N ASP A 448 -3.51 23.68 27.43
CA ASP A 448 -2.17 23.49 27.98
C ASP A 448 -1.11 23.70 26.87
N MET A 449 -0.54 24.90 26.86
CA MET A 449 0.51 25.29 25.91
C MET A 449 1.80 24.46 26.01
N ASN A 450 1.94 23.58 27.01
CA ASN A 450 3.08 22.66 27.13
C ASN A 450 2.92 21.38 26.30
N HIS A 451 1.71 21.05 25.86
CA HIS A 451 1.37 19.75 25.29
C HIS A 451 0.40 19.87 24.11
N LEU A 452 0.73 20.66 23.09
CA LEU A 452 -0.10 20.83 21.89
C LEU A 452 0.03 19.61 20.98
N ILE A 453 -1.07 18.99 20.57
CA ILE A 453 -1.06 17.73 19.80
C ILE A 453 -1.54 17.85 18.35
N ALA A 454 -2.39 18.82 18.00
CA ALA A 454 -2.90 19.00 16.64
C ALA A 454 -3.32 20.44 16.33
N VAL A 455 -3.23 20.84 15.06
CA VAL A 455 -3.99 21.96 14.49
C VAL A 455 -4.91 21.45 13.37
N LEU A 456 -6.18 21.85 13.40
CA LEU A 456 -7.20 21.47 12.43
C LEU A 456 -7.80 22.69 11.73
N PHE A 457 -8.17 22.55 10.46
CA PHE A 457 -8.87 23.54 9.65
C PHE A 457 -10.19 22.93 9.17
N SER A 458 -11.31 23.39 9.71
CA SER A 458 -12.64 22.81 9.48
C SER A 458 -13.65 23.86 9.03
N SER A 459 -14.87 23.45 8.69
CA SER A 459 -15.98 24.36 8.34
C SER A 459 -15.68 25.31 7.16
N LEU A 460 -14.80 24.90 6.24
CA LEU A 460 -14.49 25.66 5.03
C LEU A 460 -15.77 25.83 4.19
N SER A 461 -16.21 27.06 3.95
CA SER A 461 -17.43 27.33 3.15
C SER A 461 -17.19 27.39 1.63
N LYS A 462 -15.91 27.45 1.21
CA LYS A 462 -15.44 27.48 -0.19
C LYS A 462 -14.03 26.88 -0.24
N PRO A 463 -13.49 26.55 -1.42
CA PRO A 463 -12.08 26.19 -1.57
C PRO A 463 -11.15 27.30 -1.05
N ALA A 464 -10.03 26.87 -0.46
CA ALA A 464 -8.98 27.76 0.04
C ALA A 464 -7.61 27.09 -0.14
N THR A 465 -6.62 27.91 -0.47
CA THR A 465 -5.22 27.50 -0.63
C THR A 465 -4.41 28.03 0.56
N PHE A 466 -3.66 27.15 1.22
CA PHE A 466 -2.89 27.42 2.43
C PHE A 466 -1.41 27.24 2.13
N GLY A 467 -0.59 28.23 2.49
CA GLY A 467 0.87 28.11 2.51
C GLY A 467 1.39 27.66 3.87
N PRO A 468 2.72 27.62 4.06
CA PRO A 468 3.36 26.93 5.19
C PRO A 468 2.84 27.35 6.56
N ILE A 469 2.51 26.36 7.38
CA ILE A 469 2.02 26.51 8.76
C ILE A 469 3.21 26.48 9.70
N ALA A 470 3.38 27.51 10.52
CA ALA A 470 4.42 27.56 11.53
C ALA A 470 3.94 28.20 12.84
N PHE A 471 4.54 27.84 13.97
CA PHE A 471 4.47 28.65 15.17
C PHE A 471 5.44 29.84 15.06
N TYR A 472 4.93 31.06 15.23
CA TYR A 472 5.74 32.28 15.24
C TYR A 472 6.22 32.62 16.65
N CYS A 473 7.36 33.31 16.75
CA CYS A 473 8.02 33.57 18.03
C CYS A 473 7.33 34.64 18.89
N ALA A 474 7.21 34.36 20.19
CA ALA A 474 6.65 35.32 21.15
C ALA A 474 7.45 36.64 21.15
N GLY A 475 6.75 37.78 21.21
CA GLY A 475 7.37 39.11 21.23
C GLY A 475 7.98 39.59 19.89
N THR A 476 7.91 38.80 18.82
CA THR A 476 8.36 39.20 17.48
C THR A 476 7.18 39.73 16.62
N THR A 477 7.49 40.49 15.56
CA THR A 477 6.50 40.75 14.50
C THR A 477 6.36 39.47 13.67
N PRO A 478 5.16 38.84 13.59
CA PRO A 478 5.00 37.60 12.86
C PRO A 478 5.15 37.80 11.35
N SER A 479 5.70 36.80 10.66
CA SER A 479 5.86 36.77 9.20
C SER A 479 5.63 35.36 8.67
N ALA A 480 5.29 35.25 7.38
CA ALA A 480 5.22 33.96 6.69
C ALA A 480 6.53 33.17 6.88
N TYR A 481 6.43 31.85 7.01
CA TYR A 481 7.62 31.02 7.14
C TYR A 481 8.46 31.13 5.86
N PRO A 482 9.78 31.43 5.96
CA PRO A 482 10.61 31.58 4.79
C PRO A 482 10.86 30.22 4.13
N ILE A 483 10.14 29.95 3.03
CA ILE A 483 10.33 28.75 2.20
C ILE A 483 11.83 28.63 1.85
N PRO A 484 12.51 27.54 2.23
CA PRO A 484 13.92 27.36 1.93
C PRO A 484 14.16 27.40 0.42
N THR A 485 15.08 28.26 -0.04
CA THR A 485 15.40 28.34 -1.47
C THR A 485 16.09 27.05 -1.92
N THR A 486 15.35 26.19 -2.61
CA THR A 486 15.89 24.98 -3.21
C THR A 486 16.89 25.36 -4.30
N VAL A 487 18.16 24.97 -4.10
CA VAL A 487 19.18 25.12 -5.14
C VAL A 487 18.84 24.16 -6.26
N ALA A 488 18.48 24.69 -7.44
CA ALA A 488 18.17 23.88 -8.60
C ALA A 488 19.36 23.00 -8.97
N VAL A 489 19.10 21.70 -9.18
CA VAL A 489 20.10 20.74 -9.64
C VAL A 489 20.56 21.13 -11.04
N VAL A 490 21.83 21.52 -11.17
CA VAL A 490 22.43 21.85 -12.47
C VAL A 490 22.98 20.57 -13.10
N GLU A 491 22.32 20.10 -14.15
CA GLU A 491 22.75 18.91 -14.88
C GLU A 491 23.89 19.19 -15.88
N PRO A 492 24.71 18.18 -16.22
CA PRO A 492 25.70 18.30 -17.28
C PRO A 492 25.08 18.62 -18.65
N SER A 493 25.50 19.75 -19.23
CA SER A 493 25.10 20.27 -20.54
C SER A 493 26.11 19.95 -21.66
N SER A 494 27.01 18.99 -21.45
CA SER A 494 27.99 18.57 -22.46
C SER A 494 27.30 17.89 -23.65
N THR A 495 27.85 18.06 -24.84
CA THR A 495 27.26 17.59 -26.12
C THR A 495 28.19 16.63 -26.86
N ILE A 496 27.62 15.71 -27.63
CA ILE A 496 28.36 14.80 -28.52
C ILE A 496 28.19 15.18 -30.01
N PRO A 497 29.10 14.77 -30.91
CA PRO A 497 28.90 14.94 -32.34
C PRO A 497 27.65 14.21 -32.85
N ALA A 498 26.97 14.76 -33.85
CA ALA A 498 25.88 14.08 -34.53
C ALA A 498 26.38 12.89 -35.37
N THR A 499 25.60 11.81 -35.38
CA THR A 499 25.84 10.60 -36.19
C THR A 499 25.02 10.62 -37.47
N VAL A 500 25.33 9.69 -38.38
CA VAL A 500 24.53 9.43 -39.58
C VAL A 500 24.10 7.96 -39.55
N GLY A 501 22.80 7.73 -39.40
CA GLY A 501 22.16 6.43 -39.44
C GLY A 501 21.82 5.98 -40.88
N PRO A 502 21.74 4.66 -41.14
CA PRO A 502 21.51 4.12 -42.49
C PRO A 502 20.02 4.06 -42.88
N SER A 503 19.11 4.46 -41.99
CA SER A 503 17.66 4.24 -42.11
C SER A 503 16.85 5.50 -41.83
N SER A 504 15.67 5.59 -42.42
CA SER A 504 14.62 6.53 -41.99
C SER A 504 13.25 5.94 -42.31
N PHE A 505 12.36 5.84 -41.33
CA PHE A 505 11.02 5.28 -41.49
C PHE A 505 10.09 5.73 -40.36
N VAL A 506 8.81 5.91 -40.70
CA VAL A 506 7.77 6.31 -39.76
C VAL A 506 7.34 5.11 -38.92
N ILE A 507 7.31 5.27 -37.59
CA ILE A 507 6.76 4.29 -36.67
C ILE A 507 5.26 4.57 -36.49
N ASP A 508 4.93 5.82 -36.13
CA ASP A 508 3.59 6.22 -35.74
C ASP A 508 3.21 7.61 -36.23
N THR A 509 1.97 7.76 -36.70
CA THR A 509 1.29 9.03 -36.97
C THR A 509 -0.13 9.03 -36.42
N PHE A 510 -0.51 8.09 -35.54
CA PHE A 510 -1.82 8.08 -34.86
C PHE A 510 -3.02 8.11 -35.85
N GLY A 511 -2.86 7.41 -36.99
CA GLY A 511 -3.86 7.34 -38.05
C GLY A 511 -4.95 6.28 -37.83
N ASN A 512 -4.66 5.27 -37.01
CA ASN A 512 -5.62 4.26 -36.54
C ASN A 512 -5.79 4.38 -35.02
N ALA A 513 -6.69 3.57 -34.44
CA ALA A 513 -6.95 3.55 -32.99
C ALA A 513 -6.05 2.56 -32.21
N ASP A 514 -5.78 1.39 -32.79
CA ASP A 514 -5.11 0.26 -32.10
C ASP A 514 -3.80 -0.17 -32.78
N SER A 515 -3.34 0.54 -33.83
CA SER A 515 -2.10 0.19 -34.55
C SER A 515 -1.40 1.36 -35.23
N ASN A 516 -0.08 1.31 -35.18
CA ASN A 516 0.82 2.29 -35.78
C ASN A 516 1.07 2.05 -37.28
N ASN A 517 1.95 2.84 -37.90
CA ASN A 517 2.20 2.81 -39.34
C ASN A 517 3.02 1.57 -39.78
N LEU A 518 3.62 0.84 -38.84
CA LEU A 518 4.25 -0.46 -39.06
C LEU A 518 3.25 -1.62 -38.94
N GLY A 519 2.01 -1.35 -38.51
CA GLY A 519 0.96 -2.35 -38.30
C GLY A 519 1.05 -3.10 -36.96
N PHE A 520 1.87 -2.61 -36.01
CA PHE A 520 1.97 -3.15 -34.66
C PHE A 520 1.14 -2.34 -33.66
N TRP A 521 0.89 -2.91 -32.48
CA TRP A 521 0.03 -2.29 -31.48
C TRP A 521 0.61 -0.99 -30.90
N HIS A 522 -0.29 -0.05 -30.61
CA HIS A 522 -0.01 1.13 -29.81
C HIS A 522 -1.15 1.42 -28.82
N GLY A 523 -0.86 2.17 -27.77
CA GLY A 523 -1.83 2.43 -26.69
C GLY A 523 -1.14 2.70 -25.36
N GLY A 524 -1.90 3.12 -24.34
CA GLY A 524 -1.40 3.36 -22.99
C GLY A 524 -2.22 2.66 -21.92
N ASP A 525 -1.67 2.58 -20.70
CA ASP A 525 -2.20 1.74 -19.60
C ASP A 525 -3.62 2.13 -19.18
N ASP A 526 -3.95 3.42 -19.23
CA ASP A 526 -5.32 3.93 -19.06
C ASP A 526 -5.81 4.67 -20.32
N THR A 527 -6.89 4.19 -20.91
CA THR A 527 -7.58 4.86 -22.03
C THR A 527 -8.14 6.24 -21.68
N THR A 528 -8.29 6.62 -20.40
CA THR A 528 -8.77 7.96 -20.00
C THR A 528 -7.68 9.03 -19.90
N THR A 529 -6.41 8.70 -20.17
CA THR A 529 -5.27 9.65 -20.14
C THR A 529 -4.74 10.05 -21.52
N TYR A 530 -5.25 9.46 -22.60
CA TYR A 530 -4.90 9.89 -23.97
C TYR A 530 -6.14 9.95 -24.86
N THR A 531 -6.00 10.61 -26.02
CA THR A 531 -7.05 10.71 -27.03
C THR A 531 -6.41 10.78 -28.41
N LEU A 532 -6.82 9.89 -29.30
CA LEU A 532 -6.35 9.83 -30.68
C LEU A 532 -7.32 10.63 -31.58
N SER A 533 -6.79 11.54 -32.38
CA SER A 533 -7.60 12.38 -33.29
C SER A 533 -6.85 12.68 -34.59
N SER A 534 -7.37 12.16 -35.70
CA SER A 534 -6.99 12.49 -37.09
C SER A 534 -5.50 12.80 -37.33
N ASN A 535 -4.65 11.82 -37.01
CA ASN A 535 -3.17 11.87 -37.08
C ASN A 535 -2.45 12.60 -35.94
N THR A 536 -3.06 12.66 -34.75
CA THR A 536 -2.40 13.10 -33.52
C THR A 536 -2.84 12.25 -32.32
N MET A 537 -1.96 12.16 -31.32
CA MET A 537 -2.32 11.76 -29.96
C MET A 537 -2.18 12.96 -29.03
N THR A 538 -3.23 13.31 -28.30
CA THR A 538 -3.11 14.11 -27.08
C THR A 538 -2.94 13.18 -25.89
N ILE A 539 -1.94 13.41 -25.06
CA ILE A 539 -1.65 12.62 -23.85
C ILE A 539 -1.52 13.55 -22.64
N ASN A 540 -2.18 13.15 -21.54
CA ASN A 540 -2.12 13.80 -20.24
C ASN A 540 -2.37 12.74 -19.16
N MET A 541 -1.30 12.27 -18.50
CA MET A 541 -1.40 11.30 -17.40
C MET A 541 -1.92 11.90 -16.09
N LYS A 542 -2.43 13.14 -16.12
CA LYS A 542 -3.14 13.78 -15.00
C LYS A 542 -2.30 13.81 -13.71
N GLY A 543 -0.98 14.01 -13.86
CA GLY A 543 -0.03 14.02 -12.75
C GLY A 543 0.43 12.65 -12.22
N ASN A 544 -0.12 11.53 -12.71
CA ASN A 544 0.38 10.21 -12.36
C ASN A 544 1.58 9.83 -13.26
N SER A 545 2.76 9.69 -12.66
CA SER A 545 4.00 9.33 -13.36
C SER A 545 4.13 7.85 -13.72
N ASP A 546 3.35 6.96 -13.09
CA ASP A 546 3.35 5.51 -13.32
C ASP A 546 2.84 5.16 -14.73
N LEU A 547 1.79 5.88 -15.15
CA LEU A 547 1.09 5.61 -16.41
C LEU A 547 1.98 5.91 -17.63
N SER A 548 1.97 4.97 -18.56
CA SER A 548 2.78 4.96 -19.78
C SER A 548 1.91 4.85 -21.04
N TRP A 549 2.49 5.20 -22.18
CA TRP A 549 1.96 4.95 -23.51
C TRP A 549 3.06 4.35 -24.40
N TYR A 550 2.70 3.41 -25.27
CA TYR A 550 3.62 2.56 -26.00
C TYR A 550 3.31 2.53 -27.50
N THR A 551 4.36 2.37 -28.30
CA THR A 551 4.23 2.02 -29.73
C THR A 551 5.22 0.90 -30.07
N GLN A 552 4.71 -0.24 -30.54
CA GLN A 552 5.51 -1.43 -30.80
C GLN A 552 6.18 -1.39 -32.18
N ILE A 553 7.35 -1.99 -32.30
CA ILE A 553 8.07 -2.21 -33.57
C ILE A 553 8.08 -3.68 -33.99
N SER A 554 7.53 -4.57 -33.16
CA SER A 554 7.36 -6.00 -33.43
C SER A 554 6.45 -6.65 -32.36
N ASN A 555 5.80 -7.76 -32.72
CA ASN A 555 5.06 -8.63 -31.77
C ASN A 555 5.99 -9.63 -31.02
N SER A 556 7.31 -9.52 -31.21
CA SER A 556 8.36 -10.34 -30.60
C SER A 556 9.70 -9.58 -30.70
N CYS A 557 10.85 -10.25 -30.52
CA CYS A 557 12.16 -9.63 -30.72
C CYS A 557 12.32 -9.04 -32.14
N SER A 558 12.91 -7.85 -32.23
CA SER A 558 13.34 -7.20 -33.48
C SER A 558 14.78 -6.72 -33.34
N ASP A 559 15.58 -6.90 -34.39
CA ASP A 559 16.97 -6.43 -34.40
C ASP A 559 17.05 -4.98 -34.91
N PHE A 560 17.32 -4.08 -33.97
CA PHE A 560 17.50 -2.65 -34.20
C PHE A 560 18.96 -2.20 -34.18
N THR A 561 19.93 -3.11 -34.07
CA THR A 561 21.37 -2.75 -34.06
C THR A 561 21.80 -2.02 -35.35
N VAL A 562 21.16 -2.36 -36.48
CA VAL A 562 21.27 -1.65 -37.77
C VAL A 562 20.81 -0.19 -37.72
N ASN A 563 20.22 0.28 -36.61
CA ASN A 563 19.76 1.66 -36.41
C ASN A 563 20.50 2.37 -35.26
N ALA A 564 21.55 1.79 -34.67
CA ALA A 564 22.28 2.37 -33.53
C ALA A 564 22.85 3.79 -33.77
N ASN A 565 23.15 4.15 -35.02
CA ASN A 565 23.60 5.49 -35.43
C ASN A 565 22.45 6.43 -35.88
N SER A 566 21.23 5.90 -35.99
CA SER A 566 20.01 6.68 -36.28
C SER A 566 19.47 7.31 -34.99
N TYR A 567 18.40 8.09 -35.11
CA TYR A 567 17.71 8.75 -34.01
C TYR A 567 16.24 8.33 -33.97
N ILE A 568 15.68 8.15 -32.77
CA ILE A 568 14.23 8.22 -32.58
C ILE A 568 13.84 9.71 -32.53
N HIS A 569 12.91 10.07 -33.40
CA HIS A 569 12.40 11.43 -33.59
C HIS A 569 10.92 11.50 -33.22
N ILE A 570 10.54 12.52 -32.44
CA ILE A 570 9.17 12.76 -32.00
C ILE A 570 8.82 14.22 -32.28
N THR A 571 7.85 14.47 -33.17
CA THR A 571 7.29 15.82 -33.41
C THR A 571 6.06 16.01 -32.54
N TYR A 572 6.07 17.07 -31.72
CA TYR A 572 5.10 17.32 -30.66
C TYR A 572 4.80 18.82 -30.48
N THR A 573 3.81 19.13 -29.65
CA THR A 573 3.56 20.45 -29.07
C THR A 573 3.08 20.31 -27.62
N GLY A 574 3.17 21.38 -26.83
CA GLY A 574 2.82 21.36 -25.40
C GLY A 574 4.01 20.96 -24.54
N SER A 575 3.81 20.01 -23.63
CA SER A 575 4.83 19.58 -22.66
C SER A 575 5.94 18.70 -23.27
N ASN A 576 7.15 18.78 -22.69
CA ASN A 576 8.24 17.80 -22.85
C ASN A 576 8.68 17.19 -21.51
N ALA A 577 7.86 17.35 -20.46
CA ALA A 577 8.10 16.84 -19.12
C ALA A 577 7.67 15.36 -19.01
N PHE A 578 8.38 14.51 -19.75
CA PHE A 578 8.21 13.06 -19.77
C PHE A 578 9.52 12.33 -20.10
N THR A 579 9.51 11.01 -19.91
CA THR A 579 10.60 10.09 -20.23
C THR A 579 10.31 9.37 -21.56
N VAL A 580 11.31 9.30 -22.45
CA VAL A 580 11.34 8.38 -23.60
C VAL A 580 12.15 7.15 -23.23
N ALA A 581 11.58 5.96 -23.39
CA ALA A 581 12.24 4.68 -23.13
C ALA A 581 12.22 3.77 -24.36
N PHE A 582 13.24 2.94 -24.51
CA PHE A 582 13.33 1.91 -25.55
C PHE A 582 13.38 0.52 -24.91
N GLN A 583 12.46 -0.36 -25.32
CA GLN A 583 12.10 -1.56 -24.58
C GLN A 583 12.72 -2.83 -25.14
N GLN A 584 13.17 -3.70 -24.23
CA GLN A 584 13.77 -4.99 -24.55
C GLN A 584 12.85 -6.17 -24.23
N HIS A 585 12.77 -7.14 -25.13
CA HIS A 585 12.18 -8.44 -24.88
C HIS A 585 13.02 -9.26 -23.89
N ASN A 586 12.37 -10.21 -23.20
CA ASN A 586 13.06 -11.31 -22.54
C ASN A 586 13.94 -12.12 -23.52
N PRO A 587 14.99 -12.81 -23.01
CA PRO A 587 15.95 -13.53 -23.86
C PRO A 587 15.32 -14.54 -24.83
N THR A 588 14.16 -15.10 -24.48
CA THR A 588 13.42 -16.13 -25.23
C THR A 588 12.40 -15.59 -26.24
N CYS A 589 12.23 -14.26 -26.35
CA CYS A 589 11.33 -13.62 -27.31
C CYS A 589 9.84 -14.04 -27.19
N ASN A 590 9.41 -14.43 -25.98
CA ASN A 590 8.08 -14.96 -25.67
C ASN A 590 7.31 -14.03 -24.71
N ALA A 591 6.24 -13.38 -25.16
CA ALA A 591 5.49 -12.42 -24.36
C ALA A 591 4.76 -13.04 -23.15
N SER A 592 4.61 -14.36 -23.10
CA SER A 592 4.04 -15.08 -21.94
C SER A 592 5.09 -15.46 -20.88
N ALA A 593 6.33 -14.98 -20.99
CA ALA A 593 7.40 -15.26 -20.04
C ALA A 593 7.84 -14.01 -19.26
N ASN A 594 7.81 -14.07 -17.94
CA ASN A 594 8.21 -12.96 -17.07
C ASN A 594 9.74 -12.87 -16.91
N PRO A 595 10.31 -11.67 -16.81
CA PRO A 595 9.66 -10.37 -17.01
C PRO A 595 9.45 -10.05 -18.51
N TYR A 596 8.30 -9.46 -18.84
CA TYR A 596 7.98 -8.92 -20.16
C TYR A 596 7.31 -7.54 -19.98
N PRO A 597 7.90 -6.42 -20.44
CA PRO A 597 9.26 -6.30 -20.99
C PRO A 597 10.34 -6.78 -19.99
N TYR A 598 11.54 -7.10 -20.47
CA TYR A 598 12.60 -7.63 -19.61
C TYR A 598 13.40 -6.54 -18.89
N THR A 599 13.63 -5.43 -19.59
CA THR A 599 14.17 -4.18 -19.08
C THR A 599 13.95 -3.09 -20.14
N TRP A 600 14.22 -1.85 -19.78
CA TRP A 600 14.37 -0.74 -20.71
C TRP A 600 15.34 0.29 -20.16
N ASP A 601 15.94 1.03 -21.09
CA ASP A 601 16.75 2.19 -20.79
C ASP A 601 16.05 3.44 -21.33
N SER A 602 16.35 4.59 -20.73
CA SER A 602 15.49 5.77 -20.86
C SER A 602 16.25 7.10 -20.78
N VAL A 603 15.61 8.13 -21.33
CA VAL A 603 16.10 9.52 -21.31
C VAL A 603 14.94 10.49 -21.08
N GLU A 604 15.25 11.64 -20.48
CA GLU A 604 14.27 12.70 -20.26
C GLU A 604 14.08 13.49 -21.57
N ALA A 605 12.84 13.63 -22.04
CA ALA A 605 12.54 14.24 -23.34
C ALA A 605 12.98 15.71 -23.45
N SER A 606 12.85 16.46 -22.35
CA SER A 606 13.28 17.87 -22.23
C SER A 606 14.73 18.10 -22.69
N ARG A 607 15.67 17.22 -22.30
CA ARG A 607 17.10 17.32 -22.64
C ARG A 607 17.40 17.15 -24.13
N TYR A 608 16.49 16.50 -24.87
CA TYR A 608 16.66 16.16 -26.29
C TYR A 608 15.71 16.94 -27.21
N SER A 609 14.94 17.89 -26.66
CA SER A 609 14.09 18.75 -27.48
C SER A 609 14.86 19.91 -28.10
N ASN A 610 14.40 20.35 -29.28
CA ASN A 610 14.90 21.56 -29.92
C ASN A 610 14.48 22.83 -29.13
N SER A 611 15.16 23.95 -29.40
CA SER A 611 14.87 25.23 -28.74
C SER A 611 13.51 25.86 -29.09
N ALA A 612 12.74 25.24 -30.00
CA ALA A 612 11.37 25.64 -30.33
C ALA A 612 10.31 24.84 -29.55
N ASN A 613 10.71 23.79 -28.82
CA ASN A 613 9.82 22.80 -28.21
C ASN A 613 8.82 22.16 -29.20
N THR A 614 9.31 21.79 -30.39
CA THR A 614 8.51 21.12 -31.44
C THR A 614 8.98 19.72 -31.77
N ASP A 615 10.26 19.42 -31.60
CA ASP A 615 10.86 18.16 -32.03
C ASP A 615 11.87 17.66 -31.01
N ILE A 616 11.91 16.34 -30.78
CA ILE A 616 12.83 15.63 -29.89
C ILE A 616 13.66 14.64 -30.72
N TYR A 617 14.99 14.64 -30.55
CA TYR A 617 15.90 13.73 -31.26
C TYR A 617 16.81 12.97 -30.29
N VAL A 618 16.51 11.70 -29.99
CA VAL A 618 17.36 10.84 -29.15
C VAL A 618 18.18 9.90 -30.02
N PRO A 619 19.52 9.85 -29.90
CA PRO A 619 20.35 8.83 -30.57
C PRO A 619 19.97 7.42 -30.10
N MET A 620 19.84 6.47 -31.03
CA MET A 620 19.56 5.08 -30.66
C MET A 620 20.69 4.45 -29.81
N SER A 621 21.91 4.94 -29.95
CA SER A 621 23.08 4.58 -29.13
C SER A 621 22.98 4.98 -27.66
N HIS A 622 22.00 5.79 -27.25
CA HIS A 622 21.79 6.17 -25.85
C HIS A 622 20.96 5.15 -25.05
N PHE A 623 20.33 4.19 -25.73
CA PHE A 623 19.55 3.12 -25.09
C PHE A 623 20.40 1.85 -24.93
N VAL A 624 20.91 1.65 -23.72
CA VAL A 624 21.77 0.54 -23.30
C VAL A 624 20.89 -0.68 -22.97
N ILE A 625 20.38 -1.31 -24.02
CA ILE A 625 19.66 -2.59 -24.00
C ILE A 625 20.27 -3.56 -25.02
N ASP A 626 19.90 -4.84 -24.97
CA ASP A 626 20.13 -5.75 -26.10
C ASP A 626 19.23 -5.37 -27.28
N GLN A 627 19.75 -4.51 -28.17
CA GLN A 627 18.99 -4.01 -29.32
C GLN A 627 18.67 -5.10 -30.36
N THR A 628 19.22 -6.32 -30.24
CA THR A 628 18.78 -7.49 -31.04
C THR A 628 17.42 -8.04 -30.60
N LYS A 629 16.93 -7.59 -29.42
CA LYS A 629 15.68 -8.01 -28.77
C LYS A 629 14.72 -6.84 -28.57
N SER A 630 14.75 -5.83 -29.43
CA SER A 630 13.92 -4.63 -29.28
C SER A 630 12.44 -4.92 -29.56
N ILE A 631 11.51 -4.31 -28.81
CA ILE A 631 10.06 -4.54 -28.97
C ILE A 631 9.24 -3.28 -29.26
N GLY A 632 9.67 -2.12 -28.76
CA GLY A 632 8.89 -0.88 -28.88
C GLY A 632 9.51 0.29 -28.11
N PHE A 633 8.91 1.45 -28.29
CA PHE A 633 9.20 2.64 -27.50
C PHE A 633 8.07 2.89 -26.49
N ALA A 634 8.40 3.56 -25.39
CA ALA A 634 7.43 4.04 -24.40
C ALA A 634 7.63 5.52 -24.11
N LEU A 635 6.53 6.22 -23.87
CA LEU A 635 6.44 7.58 -23.38
C LEU A 635 5.77 7.51 -22.01
N LYS A 636 6.48 7.88 -20.95
CA LYS A 636 6.14 7.52 -19.57
C LYS A 636 6.79 8.48 -18.57
N GLY A 637 6.58 8.29 -17.26
CA GLY A 637 7.20 9.18 -16.26
C GLY A 637 6.78 10.64 -16.47
N PHE A 638 5.48 10.86 -16.72
CA PHE A 638 4.93 12.20 -16.96
C PHE A 638 4.84 12.96 -15.63
N TYR A 639 5.59 14.05 -15.51
CA TYR A 639 5.74 14.81 -14.26
C TYR A 639 5.06 16.19 -14.30
N THR A 640 4.05 16.35 -15.15
CA THR A 640 3.19 17.56 -15.20
C THR A 640 1.77 17.21 -15.63
N THR A 641 0.81 18.08 -15.28
CA THR A 641 -0.57 18.06 -15.76
C THR A 641 -0.76 18.77 -17.11
N THR A 642 0.30 19.39 -17.64
CA THR A 642 0.29 20.04 -18.96
C THR A 642 0.27 18.98 -20.07
N PRO A 643 -0.75 18.95 -20.96
CA PRO A 643 -0.82 17.97 -22.02
C PRO A 643 0.36 18.03 -22.99
N THR A 644 0.67 16.88 -23.61
CA THR A 644 1.52 16.78 -24.79
C THR A 644 0.64 16.39 -25.98
N VAL A 645 0.80 17.03 -27.13
CA VAL A 645 0.16 16.60 -28.39
C VAL A 645 1.26 16.13 -29.34
N ILE A 646 1.26 14.85 -29.68
CA ILE A 646 2.25 14.21 -30.54
C ILE A 646 1.62 13.94 -31.91
N SER A 647 2.29 14.34 -32.98
CA SER A 647 1.81 14.14 -34.35
C SER A 647 2.58 13.05 -35.12
N LYS A 648 3.81 12.75 -34.69
CA LYS A 648 4.65 11.74 -35.36
C LYS A 648 5.72 11.16 -34.44
N ILE A 649 5.96 9.86 -34.59
CA ILE A 649 7.11 9.12 -34.04
C ILE A 649 7.78 8.40 -35.22
N GLU A 650 9.08 8.57 -35.42
CA GLU A 650 9.81 7.98 -36.56
C GLU A 650 11.29 7.75 -36.25
N ILE A 651 11.94 6.85 -36.98
CA ILE A 651 13.41 6.78 -37.03
C ILE A 651 13.91 7.72 -38.13
N VAL A 652 14.91 8.55 -37.83
CA VAL A 652 15.60 9.41 -38.81
C VAL A 652 17.11 9.12 -38.85
N SER A 653 17.70 9.34 -40.03
CA SER A 653 19.12 9.13 -40.28
C SER A 653 20.01 10.25 -39.73
N THR A 654 19.49 11.47 -39.58
CA THR A 654 20.25 12.66 -39.16
C THR A 654 19.38 13.64 -38.38
N VAL A 655 20.01 14.48 -37.56
CA VAL A 655 19.37 15.64 -36.91
C VAL A 655 19.50 16.92 -37.74
N PRO A 656 18.63 17.94 -37.51
CA PRO A 656 18.74 19.24 -38.17
C PRO A 656 20.10 19.93 -37.96
N SER A 657 20.54 20.71 -38.94
CA SER A 657 21.78 21.49 -38.83
C SER A 657 21.69 22.49 -37.66
N GLY A 658 22.67 22.45 -36.76
CA GLY A 658 22.70 23.26 -35.54
C GLY A 658 22.01 22.63 -34.33
N PHE A 659 21.33 21.47 -34.47
CA PHE A 659 20.88 20.70 -33.31
C PHE A 659 22.09 20.12 -32.57
N LEU A 660 22.20 20.40 -31.27
CA LEU A 660 23.27 19.91 -30.42
C LEU A 660 22.77 18.67 -29.66
N VAL A 661 23.33 17.50 -30.00
CA VAL A 661 23.01 16.25 -29.32
C VAL A 661 23.62 16.30 -27.90
N PRO A 662 22.83 16.24 -26.81
CA PRO A 662 23.38 16.23 -25.47
C PRO A 662 24.10 14.90 -25.20
N SER A 663 25.03 14.88 -24.26
CA SER A 663 25.53 13.63 -23.71
C SER A 663 24.40 12.93 -22.94
N LYS A 664 24.33 11.60 -23.04
CA LYS A 664 23.49 10.81 -22.14
C LYS A 664 24.03 10.93 -20.71
N LEU A 665 23.13 11.16 -19.75
CA LEU A 665 23.45 10.98 -18.34
C LEU A 665 23.37 9.50 -17.97
N THR A 666 24.17 9.08 -17.00
CA THR A 666 24.16 7.72 -16.47
C THR A 666 22.80 7.45 -15.80
N THR A 667 22.10 6.43 -16.25
CA THR A 667 20.91 5.87 -15.59
C THR A 667 21.31 4.66 -14.76
N ALA A 668 20.67 4.48 -13.60
CA ALA A 668 20.73 3.20 -12.89
C ALA A 668 20.13 2.07 -13.76
N PRO A 669 20.73 0.87 -13.80
CA PRO A 669 20.14 -0.30 -14.47
C PRO A 669 18.81 -0.69 -13.83
N LEU A 670 17.83 -1.03 -14.66
CA LEU A 670 16.47 -1.38 -14.26
C LEU A 670 16.30 -2.90 -14.25
N ILE A 671 16.02 -3.47 -13.08
CA ILE A 671 16.16 -4.90 -12.79
C ILE A 671 14.82 -5.50 -12.36
N PHE A 672 14.22 -6.31 -13.24
CA PHE A 672 12.98 -7.06 -12.95
C PHE A 672 13.22 -8.53 -12.54
N ALA A 673 14.45 -9.03 -12.66
CA ALA A 673 14.76 -10.45 -12.46
C ALA A 673 16.20 -10.68 -11.97
N CYS A 674 16.40 -11.79 -11.26
CA CYS A 674 17.73 -12.23 -10.84
C CYS A 674 18.58 -12.69 -12.03
N THR A 675 19.86 -12.32 -12.05
CA THR A 675 20.84 -12.75 -13.06
C THR A 675 21.39 -14.14 -12.75
N ARG A 676 21.57 -14.48 -11.47
CA ARG A 676 22.10 -15.78 -11.04
C ARG A 676 21.22 -16.93 -11.55
N PRO A 677 21.75 -17.91 -12.29
CA PRO A 677 21.00 -19.10 -12.70
C PRO A 677 20.40 -19.85 -11.51
N ASN A 678 19.19 -20.39 -11.68
CA ASN A 678 18.44 -21.14 -10.66
C ASN A 678 18.20 -20.39 -9.34
N SER A 679 18.22 -19.05 -9.32
CA SER A 679 17.92 -18.25 -8.13
C SER A 679 16.46 -17.75 -8.07
N PHE A 680 16.02 -17.41 -6.87
CA PHE A 680 14.75 -16.74 -6.57
C PHE A 680 14.97 -15.80 -5.38
N ALA A 681 14.48 -14.56 -5.45
CA ALA A 681 14.64 -13.57 -4.38
C ALA A 681 13.30 -13.04 -3.88
N PHE A 682 13.11 -13.10 -2.57
CA PHE A 682 12.09 -12.32 -1.89
C PHE A 682 12.69 -10.95 -1.54
N ALA A 683 12.20 -9.91 -2.21
CA ALA A 683 12.28 -8.55 -1.73
C ALA A 683 10.94 -8.21 -1.04
N ILE A 684 11.03 -7.57 0.12
CA ILE A 684 9.89 -7.24 0.98
C ILE A 684 9.98 -5.76 1.33
N ASP A 685 8.91 -5.02 1.07
CA ASP A 685 8.92 -3.57 1.13
C ASP A 685 8.09 -3.05 2.31
N ASP A 686 8.30 -1.77 2.62
CA ASP A 686 7.73 -1.04 3.76
C ASP A 686 7.91 -1.81 5.10
N GLY A 687 6.93 -1.71 6.00
CA GLY A 687 6.86 -2.59 7.16
C GLY A 687 6.02 -2.10 8.33
N ASP A 688 5.09 -2.93 8.78
CA ASP A 688 4.44 -2.75 10.09
C ASP A 688 5.22 -3.54 11.18
N PRO A 689 5.69 -2.87 12.25
CA PRO A 689 6.33 -3.49 13.41
C PRO A 689 5.56 -4.67 14.01
N GLN A 690 4.22 -4.63 14.00
CA GLN A 690 3.34 -5.67 14.55
C GLN A 690 3.49 -7.00 13.79
N TYR A 691 3.87 -6.96 12.51
CA TYR A 691 4.04 -8.13 11.66
C TYR A 691 5.50 -8.59 11.51
N ALA A 692 6.47 -7.72 11.83
CA ALA A 692 7.90 -7.99 11.69
C ALA A 692 8.35 -9.33 12.31
N GLN A 693 7.91 -9.65 13.54
CA GLN A 693 8.29 -10.90 14.19
C GLN A 693 7.78 -12.13 13.42
N ARG A 694 6.59 -12.07 12.83
CA ARG A 694 5.98 -13.16 12.06
C ARG A 694 6.66 -13.37 10.71
N ILE A 695 7.10 -12.28 10.06
CA ILE A 695 7.95 -12.35 8.86
C ILE A 695 9.27 -13.05 9.20
N VAL A 696 9.99 -12.58 10.23
CA VAL A 696 11.27 -13.15 10.67
C VAL A 696 11.13 -14.63 11.05
N GLN A 697 10.07 -15.01 11.79
CA GLN A 697 9.77 -16.41 12.09
C GLN A 697 9.53 -17.25 10.82
N SER A 698 8.77 -16.72 9.85
CA SER A 698 8.45 -17.44 8.61
C SER A 698 9.68 -17.70 7.74
N VAL A 699 10.53 -16.68 7.53
CA VAL A 699 11.76 -16.84 6.74
C VAL A 699 12.81 -17.69 7.47
N ALA A 700 12.88 -17.62 8.81
CA ALA A 700 13.75 -18.47 9.61
C ALA A 700 13.30 -19.94 9.62
N ALA A 701 12.00 -20.22 9.79
CA ALA A 701 11.44 -21.57 9.69
C ALA A 701 11.57 -22.15 8.27
N ALA A 702 11.55 -21.30 7.25
CA ALA A 702 11.86 -21.67 5.88
C ALA A 702 13.36 -21.89 5.61
N GLY A 703 14.26 -21.42 6.48
CA GLY A 703 15.70 -21.48 6.28
C GLY A 703 16.24 -20.57 5.16
N ILE A 704 15.55 -19.46 4.85
CA ILE A 704 15.91 -18.56 3.75
C ILE A 704 16.42 -17.21 4.23
N LYS A 705 17.12 -16.49 3.34
CA LYS A 705 17.41 -15.06 3.49
C LYS A 705 16.63 -14.29 2.43
N VAL A 706 16.31 -13.04 2.76
CA VAL A 706 15.46 -12.13 1.98
C VAL A 706 16.05 -10.71 2.07
N THR A 707 15.57 -9.81 1.21
CA THR A 707 15.94 -8.39 1.22
C THR A 707 14.76 -7.57 1.68
N PHE A 708 15.01 -6.55 2.50
CA PHE A 708 14.01 -5.58 2.94
C PHE A 708 14.30 -4.20 2.34
N PHE A 709 13.31 -3.53 1.77
CA PHE A 709 13.42 -2.14 1.32
C PHE A 709 12.70 -1.26 2.36
N THR A 710 13.42 -0.32 2.97
CA THR A 710 12.95 0.43 4.14
C THR A 710 12.74 1.91 3.84
N VAL A 711 11.66 2.48 4.40
CA VAL A 711 11.29 3.89 4.27
C VAL A 711 11.97 4.71 5.38
N GLY A 712 12.82 5.66 4.99
CA GLY A 712 13.73 6.36 5.90
C GLY A 712 13.04 7.12 7.05
N ALA A 713 11.86 7.70 6.83
CA ALA A 713 11.11 8.43 7.87
C ALA A 713 10.56 7.47 8.94
N ALA A 714 9.93 6.37 8.52
CA ALA A 714 9.44 5.33 9.42
C ALA A 714 10.60 4.64 10.18
N LEU A 715 11.80 4.60 9.58
CA LEU A 715 13.01 4.09 10.21
C LEU A 715 13.56 5.02 11.31
N VAL A 716 13.53 6.35 11.13
CA VAL A 716 14.01 7.32 12.14
C VAL A 716 13.00 7.63 13.24
N ASP A 717 11.70 7.47 12.99
CA ASP A 717 10.68 7.56 14.03
C ASP A 717 10.87 6.45 15.07
N GLN A 718 11.04 6.86 16.32
CA GLN A 718 11.24 5.95 17.45
C GLN A 718 9.95 5.22 17.84
N SER A 719 8.77 5.79 17.52
CA SER A 719 7.47 5.19 17.82
C SER A 719 7.26 3.85 17.11
N THR A 720 7.77 3.73 15.87
CA THR A 720 7.69 2.50 15.07
C THR A 720 8.58 1.39 15.61
N ASN A 721 9.67 1.72 16.31
CA ASN A 721 10.70 0.74 16.72
C ASN A 721 11.32 -0.04 15.51
N LEU A 722 11.09 0.37 14.26
CA LEU A 722 11.60 -0.30 13.04
C LEU A 722 13.13 -0.37 13.00
N THR A 723 13.82 0.64 13.53
CA THR A 723 15.27 0.63 13.67
C THR A 723 15.80 -0.61 14.42
N ASN A 724 15.09 -1.11 15.44
CA ASN A 724 15.48 -2.32 16.16
C ASN A 724 15.08 -3.61 15.42
N VAL A 725 13.95 -3.57 14.69
CA VAL A 725 13.51 -4.64 13.78
C VAL A 725 14.57 -4.90 12.71
N TYR A 726 14.96 -3.88 11.96
CA TYR A 726 15.94 -4.05 10.87
C TYR A 726 17.35 -4.36 11.37
N LYS A 727 17.77 -3.84 12.55
CA LYS A 727 18.99 -4.31 13.24
C LYS A 727 18.96 -5.81 13.51
N SER A 728 17.82 -6.35 13.95
CA SER A 728 17.64 -7.79 14.18
C SER A 728 17.66 -8.59 12.87
N MET A 729 17.05 -8.07 11.79
CA MET A 729 17.07 -8.67 10.46
C MET A 729 18.49 -8.71 9.87
N LEU A 730 19.25 -7.63 9.97
CA LEU A 730 20.66 -7.56 9.57
C LEU A 730 21.54 -8.53 10.38
N ALA A 731 21.35 -8.58 11.71
CA ALA A 731 22.05 -9.54 12.57
C ALA A 731 21.69 -11.01 12.25
N ALA A 732 20.48 -11.27 11.75
CA ALA A 732 20.06 -12.56 11.23
C ALA A 732 20.52 -12.83 9.77
N GLY A 733 21.27 -11.93 9.13
CA GLY A 733 21.87 -12.11 7.81
C GLY A 733 20.96 -11.81 6.61
N HIS A 734 19.85 -11.09 6.83
CA HIS A 734 19.03 -10.50 5.78
C HIS A 734 19.69 -9.22 5.22
N GLN A 735 19.28 -8.77 4.05
CA GLN A 735 19.74 -7.51 3.44
C GLN A 735 18.72 -6.41 3.74
N VAL A 736 19.19 -5.17 3.90
CA VAL A 736 18.35 -3.97 3.91
C VAL A 736 18.77 -3.06 2.74
N ALA A 737 17.82 -2.34 2.15
CA ALA A 737 17.97 -1.51 0.95
C ALA A 737 17.07 -0.26 1.03
N TYR A 738 17.31 0.71 0.13
CA TYR A 738 16.67 2.03 0.15
C TYR A 738 15.28 2.04 -0.48
N HIS A 739 14.30 2.72 0.13
CA HIS A 739 12.93 2.87 -0.39
C HIS A 739 12.41 4.32 -0.37
N SER A 740 13.32 5.30 -0.43
CA SER A 740 13.09 6.74 -0.23
C SER A 740 12.75 7.11 1.23
N PHE A 741 12.74 8.41 1.54
CA PHE A 741 12.60 8.87 2.90
C PHE A 741 11.13 8.92 3.32
N THR A 742 10.25 9.49 2.49
CA THR A 742 8.81 9.65 2.80
C THR A 742 7.86 9.04 1.77
N HIS A 743 8.35 8.10 0.94
CA HIS A 743 7.57 7.22 0.06
C HIS A 743 6.69 7.93 -1.03
N PRO A 744 7.13 8.98 -1.74
CA PRO A 744 6.38 9.54 -2.86
C PRO A 744 6.46 8.69 -4.13
N PRO A 745 5.53 8.84 -5.09
CA PRO A 745 5.77 8.49 -6.49
C PRO A 745 6.92 9.35 -7.06
N MET A 746 8.14 8.82 -6.96
CA MET A 746 9.38 9.59 -7.04
C MET A 746 9.62 10.26 -8.40
N GLU A 747 9.30 9.60 -9.52
CA GLU A 747 9.39 10.22 -10.85
C GLU A 747 8.30 11.30 -11.08
N GLY A 748 7.25 11.35 -10.27
CA GLY A 748 6.24 12.41 -10.30
C GLY A 748 6.64 13.70 -9.58
N LEU A 749 7.75 13.70 -8.83
CA LEU A 749 8.15 14.84 -8.00
C LEU A 749 8.43 16.13 -8.81
N PRO A 750 8.09 17.31 -8.27
CA PRO A 750 8.08 18.56 -9.03
C PRO A 750 9.46 19.08 -9.42
N SER A 751 10.55 18.56 -8.83
CA SER A 751 11.91 18.93 -9.21
C SER A 751 12.94 17.84 -8.90
N LEU A 752 14.08 17.88 -9.60
CA LEU A 752 15.25 17.05 -9.30
C LEU A 752 15.77 17.27 -7.86
N ALA A 753 15.56 18.45 -7.28
CA ALA A 753 15.96 18.75 -5.91
C ALA A 753 15.07 18.03 -4.87
N ALA A 754 13.80 17.76 -5.18
CA ALA A 754 12.93 16.94 -4.34
C ALA A 754 13.32 15.45 -4.42
N ILE A 755 13.64 14.95 -5.61
CA ILE A 755 14.19 13.60 -5.81
C ILE A 755 15.52 13.44 -5.04
N ASP A 756 16.42 14.42 -5.12
CA ASP A 756 17.66 14.43 -4.35
C ASP A 756 17.40 14.49 -2.84
N TRP A 757 16.41 15.25 -2.37
CA TRP A 757 16.07 15.33 -0.95
C TRP A 757 15.60 13.97 -0.41
N GLU A 758 14.68 13.31 -1.10
CA GLU A 758 14.19 11.97 -0.74
C GLU A 758 15.33 10.95 -0.67
N LEU A 759 16.19 10.90 -1.69
CA LEU A 759 17.32 9.97 -1.74
C LEU A 759 18.37 10.27 -0.64
N ASN A 760 18.74 11.54 -0.43
CA ASN A 760 19.76 11.89 0.56
C ASN A 760 19.27 11.69 2.01
N ASN A 761 17.99 11.93 2.30
CA ASN A 761 17.45 11.68 3.65
C ASN A 761 17.30 10.18 3.94
N ASP A 762 16.96 9.34 2.96
CA ASP A 762 16.95 7.87 3.13
C ASP A 762 18.37 7.31 3.36
N ILE A 763 19.34 7.75 2.53
CA ILE A 763 20.78 7.43 2.73
C ILE A 763 21.23 7.82 4.14
N ALA A 764 20.85 9.01 4.63
CA ALA A 764 21.18 9.48 5.97
C ALA A 764 20.45 8.71 7.09
N ALA A 765 19.18 8.35 6.89
CA ALA A 765 18.37 7.57 7.83
C ALA A 765 18.97 6.17 8.02
N VAL A 766 19.17 5.42 6.94
CA VAL A 766 19.77 4.08 6.97
C VAL A 766 21.21 4.12 7.51
N SER A 767 22.01 5.12 7.14
CA SER A 767 23.38 5.25 7.62
C SER A 767 23.44 5.55 9.12
N SER A 768 22.63 6.49 9.61
CA SER A 768 22.61 6.88 11.03
C SER A 768 21.96 5.84 11.93
N GLN A 769 20.84 5.23 11.50
CA GLN A 769 20.11 4.27 12.31
C GLN A 769 20.70 2.86 12.24
N LEU A 770 21.07 2.36 11.06
CA LEU A 770 21.50 0.97 10.85
C LEU A 770 23.02 0.82 10.69
N GLY A 771 23.77 1.91 10.51
CA GLY A 771 25.23 1.88 10.41
C GLY A 771 25.75 1.27 9.10
N MET A 772 24.96 1.31 8.03
CA MET A 772 25.25 0.66 6.75
C MET A 772 24.92 1.57 5.55
N SER A 773 25.32 1.13 4.36
CA SER A 773 24.99 1.74 3.06
C SER A 773 24.58 0.65 2.08
N SER A 774 23.68 0.96 1.15
CA SER A 774 23.25 0.06 0.07
C SER A 774 23.68 0.61 -1.30
N ILE A 775 23.67 -0.23 -2.33
CA ILE A 775 23.58 0.21 -3.74
C ILE A 775 22.22 -0.14 -4.37
N TYR A 776 21.36 -0.82 -3.62
CA TYR A 776 20.04 -1.27 -4.03
C TYR A 776 18.99 -0.27 -3.57
N PHE A 777 18.15 0.19 -4.51
CA PHE A 777 17.00 1.04 -4.29
C PHE A 777 15.80 0.48 -5.07
N ARG A 778 14.60 0.57 -4.49
CA ARG A 778 13.33 0.32 -5.18
C ARG A 778 12.49 1.59 -5.09
N PRO A 779 11.89 2.10 -6.17
CA PRO A 779 10.98 3.23 -6.08
C PRO A 779 9.69 2.84 -5.35
N PRO A 780 9.10 3.74 -4.55
CA PRO A 780 7.70 3.62 -4.17
C PRO A 780 6.81 3.49 -5.41
N PHE A 781 5.75 2.69 -5.30
CA PHE A 781 4.76 2.43 -6.35
C PHE A 781 5.32 1.85 -7.67
N GLY A 782 6.60 1.45 -7.76
CA GLY A 782 7.22 1.05 -9.04
C GLY A 782 7.53 2.23 -9.98
N THR A 783 7.41 3.47 -9.47
CA THR A 783 7.47 4.68 -10.32
C THR A 783 8.88 4.96 -10.84
N GLU A 784 9.10 4.64 -12.12
CA GLU A 784 10.38 4.82 -12.80
C GLU A 784 10.33 5.81 -13.97
N GLY A 785 11.48 6.42 -14.22
CA GLY A 785 11.74 7.26 -15.38
C GLY A 785 13.18 7.70 -15.41
N ALA A 786 13.48 8.61 -16.35
CA ALA A 786 14.84 9.05 -16.57
C ALA A 786 15.40 9.86 -15.40
N ARG A 787 14.58 10.72 -14.76
CA ARG A 787 15.07 11.66 -13.75
C ARG A 787 15.46 10.92 -12.48
N ILE A 788 14.59 10.08 -11.93
CA ILE A 788 14.89 9.27 -10.74
C ILE A 788 16.11 8.36 -10.97
N ARG A 789 16.18 7.69 -12.12
CA ARG A 789 17.30 6.78 -12.45
C ARG A 789 18.63 7.52 -12.64
N GLN A 790 18.61 8.79 -13.08
CA GLN A 790 19.80 9.64 -13.20
C GLN A 790 20.22 10.22 -11.84
N ARG A 791 19.29 10.71 -11.01
CA ARG A 791 19.60 11.19 -9.66
C ARG A 791 20.17 10.08 -8.78
N LEU A 792 19.57 8.89 -8.83
CA LEU A 792 20.05 7.71 -8.11
C LEU A 792 21.49 7.34 -8.50
N ALA A 793 21.80 7.28 -9.80
CA ALA A 793 23.14 6.96 -10.29
C ALA A 793 24.18 8.08 -10.02
N ALA A 794 23.74 9.33 -9.88
CA ALA A 794 24.60 10.46 -9.51
C ALA A 794 24.94 10.50 -8.01
N LEU A 795 24.01 10.08 -7.14
CA LEU A 795 24.20 10.05 -5.68
C LEU A 795 24.82 8.74 -5.17
N ILE A 796 24.52 7.61 -5.80
CA ILE A 796 24.97 6.26 -5.40
C ILE A 796 25.76 5.62 -6.55
N PRO A 797 27.11 5.60 -6.50
CA PRO A 797 27.94 4.94 -7.49
C PRO A 797 27.64 3.44 -7.57
N GLY A 798 27.26 2.96 -8.76
CA GLY A 798 26.91 1.55 -8.99
C GLY A 798 25.47 1.18 -8.61
N ALA A 799 24.59 2.17 -8.37
CA ALA A 799 23.20 1.94 -8.01
C ALA A 799 22.45 0.95 -8.91
N GLN A 800 21.63 0.09 -8.30
CA GLN A 800 20.72 -0.85 -8.95
C GLN A 800 19.28 -0.46 -8.63
N PHE A 801 18.44 -0.38 -9.66
CA PHE A 801 17.04 0.03 -9.57
C PHE A 801 16.15 -1.21 -9.64
N ILE A 802 15.54 -1.60 -8.51
CA ILE A 802 15.03 -2.95 -8.26
C ILE A 802 13.50 -3.00 -8.33
N GLU A 803 12.99 -3.55 -9.41
CA GLU A 803 11.57 -3.84 -9.62
C GLU A 803 11.25 -5.29 -9.26
N TRP A 804 10.27 -5.91 -9.93
CA TRP A 804 9.81 -7.28 -9.66
C TRP A 804 9.33 -8.01 -10.92
N SER A 805 9.45 -9.33 -10.93
CA SER A 805 8.82 -10.23 -11.93
C SER A 805 7.73 -11.11 -11.32
N VAL A 806 7.49 -10.97 -10.00
CA VAL A 806 6.46 -11.66 -9.23
C VAL A 806 5.81 -10.68 -8.25
N ASP A 807 4.67 -10.12 -8.64
CA ASP A 807 3.81 -9.36 -7.73
C ASP A 807 2.83 -10.30 -7.01
N VAL A 808 2.62 -10.08 -5.71
CA VAL A 808 1.54 -10.69 -4.92
C VAL A 808 0.22 -9.90 -5.04
N GLN A 809 0.25 -8.63 -5.45
CA GLN A 809 -0.89 -7.71 -5.48
C GLN A 809 -1.60 -7.60 -4.13
N ASP A 810 -0.83 -7.56 -3.04
CA ASP A 810 -1.36 -7.38 -1.69
C ASP A 810 -2.03 -6.01 -1.51
N TRP A 811 -1.45 -4.96 -2.07
CA TRP A 811 -2.04 -3.63 -2.21
C TRP A 811 -3.46 -3.64 -2.81
N LEU A 812 -3.76 -4.58 -3.71
CA LEU A 812 -5.06 -4.74 -4.35
C LEU A 812 -6.00 -5.71 -3.60
N TRP A 813 -5.47 -6.80 -3.06
CA TRP A 813 -6.29 -7.93 -2.58
C TRP A 813 -6.31 -8.10 -1.05
N ALA A 814 -5.30 -7.65 -0.31
CA ALA A 814 -5.06 -8.06 1.08
C ALA A 814 -6.16 -7.64 2.07
N LEU A 815 -6.89 -6.56 1.77
CA LEU A 815 -8.01 -6.03 2.56
C LEU A 815 -9.39 -6.30 1.94
N THR A 816 -9.45 -7.08 0.86
CA THR A 816 -10.70 -7.45 0.15
C THR A 816 -11.37 -8.68 0.76
N SER A 817 -12.52 -9.08 0.19
CA SER A 817 -13.19 -10.35 0.50
C SER A 817 -12.57 -11.58 -0.15
N THR A 818 -11.56 -11.43 -1.02
CA THR A 818 -10.85 -12.52 -1.71
C THR A 818 -9.31 -12.35 -1.62
N PRO A 819 -8.74 -12.24 -0.40
CA PRO A 819 -7.31 -12.01 -0.24
C PRO A 819 -6.43 -13.16 -0.75
N GLU A 820 -6.99 -14.36 -0.91
CA GLU A 820 -6.33 -15.52 -1.50
C GLU A 820 -5.91 -15.33 -2.96
N ASN A 821 -6.45 -14.32 -3.67
CA ASN A 821 -5.97 -13.95 -5.01
C ASN A 821 -4.47 -13.64 -5.03
N GLN A 822 -3.89 -13.20 -3.90
CA GLN A 822 -2.43 -13.03 -3.78
C GLN A 822 -1.65 -14.32 -4.10
N ILE A 823 -2.17 -15.48 -3.69
CA ILE A 823 -1.58 -16.79 -3.96
C ILE A 823 -1.72 -17.11 -5.46
N THR A 824 -2.88 -16.84 -6.05
CA THR A 824 -3.15 -17.03 -7.48
C THR A 824 -2.19 -16.20 -8.34
N ASN A 825 -2.00 -14.92 -8.01
CA ASN A 825 -1.14 -14.00 -8.75
C ASN A 825 0.34 -14.36 -8.60
N PHE A 826 0.79 -14.66 -7.38
CA PHE A 826 2.14 -15.16 -7.11
C PHE A 826 2.40 -16.44 -7.91
N GLN A 827 1.49 -17.43 -7.88
CA GLN A 827 1.62 -18.68 -8.62
C GLN A 827 1.64 -18.45 -10.14
N ALA A 828 0.82 -17.55 -10.67
CA ALA A 828 0.79 -17.21 -12.10
C ALA A 828 2.12 -16.59 -12.55
N ASN A 829 2.62 -15.58 -11.83
CA ASN A 829 3.90 -14.92 -12.13
C ASN A 829 5.10 -15.88 -12.03
N VAL A 830 5.10 -16.77 -11.03
CA VAL A 830 6.10 -17.84 -10.87
C VAL A 830 6.02 -18.86 -12.03
N ASN A 831 4.82 -19.24 -12.47
CA ASN A 831 4.62 -20.14 -13.62
C ASN A 831 5.09 -19.51 -14.94
N SER A 832 4.93 -18.20 -15.10
CA SER A 832 5.49 -17.43 -16.23
C SER A 832 7.02 -17.29 -16.15
N GLY A 833 7.67 -17.80 -15.11
CA GLY A 833 9.13 -17.89 -14.99
C GLY A 833 9.77 -16.90 -14.00
N GLY A 834 8.99 -15.96 -13.46
CA GLY A 834 9.45 -14.88 -12.58
C GLY A 834 10.28 -15.36 -11.38
N ASN A 835 11.17 -14.50 -10.89
CA ASN A 835 12.12 -14.86 -9.83
C ASN A 835 12.49 -13.75 -8.84
N LEU A 836 11.95 -12.53 -9.00
CA LEU A 836 12.15 -11.41 -8.09
C LEU A 836 10.78 -10.93 -7.60
N VAL A 837 10.54 -11.05 -6.30
CA VAL A 837 9.22 -10.77 -5.69
C VAL A 837 9.11 -9.30 -5.28
N VAL A 838 7.89 -8.76 -5.31
CA VAL A 838 7.45 -7.66 -4.43
C VAL A 838 6.36 -8.18 -3.50
N MET A 839 6.38 -7.73 -2.24
CA MET A 839 5.32 -7.91 -1.24
C MET A 839 5.61 -6.99 -0.05
N HIS A 840 4.58 -6.63 0.70
CA HIS A 840 4.68 -5.71 1.83
C HIS A 840 4.34 -6.43 3.14
N TYR A 841 5.03 -6.11 4.25
CA TYR A 841 4.61 -6.59 5.57
C TYR A 841 3.70 -5.61 6.31
N LEU A 842 2.73 -5.07 5.57
CA LEU A 842 1.70 -4.13 6.01
C LEU A 842 0.35 -4.79 6.34
N TYR A 843 0.12 -6.04 5.90
CA TYR A 843 -1.19 -6.69 5.99
C TYR A 843 -1.12 -8.08 6.63
N ASN A 844 -2.01 -8.32 7.60
CA ASN A 844 -2.14 -9.62 8.27
C ASN A 844 -2.34 -10.81 7.31
N THR A 845 -3.10 -10.63 6.22
CA THR A 845 -3.36 -11.69 5.23
C THR A 845 -2.08 -12.05 4.47
N THR A 846 -1.38 -11.08 3.91
CA THR A 846 -0.10 -11.23 3.20
C THR A 846 0.97 -11.90 4.08
N VAL A 847 1.09 -11.45 5.32
CA VAL A 847 2.00 -12.02 6.34
C VAL A 847 1.61 -13.47 6.68
N SER A 848 0.32 -13.83 6.59
CA SER A 848 -0.17 -15.19 6.78
C SER A 848 0.06 -16.10 5.56
N TYR A 849 0.12 -15.54 4.36
CA TYR A 849 0.38 -16.29 3.11
C TYR A 849 1.87 -16.42 2.75
N LEU A 850 2.77 -15.65 3.37
CA LEU A 850 4.22 -15.78 3.17
C LEU A 850 4.75 -17.23 3.23
N PRO A 851 4.36 -18.08 4.21
CA PRO A 851 4.76 -19.49 4.20
C PRO A 851 4.34 -20.24 2.93
N GLN A 852 3.18 -19.93 2.35
CA GLN A 852 2.69 -20.55 1.12
C GLN A 852 3.39 -20.00 -0.13
N PHE A 853 3.64 -18.69 -0.21
CA PHE A 853 4.50 -18.11 -1.26
C PHE A 853 5.88 -18.77 -1.28
N ILE A 854 6.47 -19.00 -0.10
CA ILE A 854 7.74 -19.70 0.06
C ILE A 854 7.66 -21.16 -0.42
N GLN A 855 6.58 -21.90 -0.13
CA GLN A 855 6.45 -23.27 -0.66
C GLN A 855 6.31 -23.30 -2.19
N ILE A 856 5.55 -22.36 -2.77
CA ILE A 856 5.41 -22.23 -4.23
C ILE A 856 6.76 -21.91 -4.87
N ALA A 857 7.51 -20.96 -4.32
CA ALA A 857 8.86 -20.64 -4.78
C ALA A 857 9.81 -21.85 -4.66
N LYS A 858 9.78 -22.60 -3.54
CA LYS A 858 10.59 -23.82 -3.37
C LYS A 858 10.21 -24.94 -4.34
N ALA A 859 8.93 -25.07 -4.71
CA ALA A 859 8.47 -26.06 -5.67
C ALA A 859 9.06 -25.88 -7.08
N THR A 860 9.59 -24.70 -7.40
CA THR A 860 10.33 -24.46 -8.65
C THR A 860 11.72 -25.12 -8.70
N GLY A 861 12.25 -25.57 -7.57
CA GLY A 861 13.64 -26.04 -7.44
C GLY A 861 14.71 -24.93 -7.45
N LYS A 862 14.32 -23.65 -7.60
CA LYS A 862 15.23 -22.50 -7.47
C LYS A 862 15.72 -22.34 -6.03
N GLN A 863 16.96 -21.87 -5.84
CA GLN A 863 17.50 -21.49 -4.54
C GLN A 863 16.95 -20.13 -4.11
N LEU A 864 16.27 -20.08 -2.96
CA LEU A 864 15.75 -18.85 -2.37
C LEU A 864 16.86 -18.09 -1.64
N MET A 865 17.08 -16.84 -2.01
CA MET A 865 18.18 -16.00 -1.54
C MET A 865 17.82 -14.51 -1.50
N ARG A 866 18.78 -13.66 -1.14
CA ARG A 866 18.67 -12.20 -1.16
C ARG A 866 18.91 -11.62 -2.55
N VAL A 867 18.52 -10.36 -2.77
CA VAL A 867 18.73 -9.66 -4.05
C VAL A 867 20.21 -9.48 -4.38
N ASP A 868 21.07 -9.12 -3.42
CA ASP A 868 22.53 -9.02 -3.65
C ASP A 868 23.13 -10.34 -4.15
N GLN A 869 22.75 -11.45 -3.53
CA GLN A 869 23.16 -12.81 -3.94
C GLN A 869 22.59 -13.20 -5.31
N CYS A 870 21.37 -12.77 -5.64
CA CYS A 870 20.69 -13.12 -6.89
C CYS A 870 21.09 -12.24 -8.08
N LEU A 871 21.65 -11.05 -7.85
CA LEU A 871 22.31 -10.21 -8.87
C LEU A 871 23.82 -10.47 -9.00
N GLU A 872 24.37 -11.42 -8.23
CA GLU A 872 25.78 -11.81 -8.24
C GLU A 872 26.76 -10.71 -7.80
N ASP A 873 26.36 -9.87 -6.84
CA ASP A 873 27.21 -8.82 -6.27
C ASP A 873 28.50 -9.42 -5.66
N PRO A 874 29.70 -8.96 -6.05
CA PRO A 874 30.96 -9.45 -5.49
C PRO A 874 31.15 -9.16 -3.99
N ASN A 875 30.32 -8.28 -3.41
CA ASN A 875 30.30 -7.96 -1.98
C ASN A 875 29.26 -8.79 -1.20
N ALA A 876 28.39 -9.54 -1.87
CA ALA A 876 27.36 -10.34 -1.21
C ALA A 876 28.00 -11.45 -0.34
N PRO A 877 27.59 -11.60 0.94
CA PRO A 877 27.92 -12.77 1.74
C PRO A 877 27.68 -14.10 0.99
N PRO A 878 28.55 -15.11 1.17
CA PRO A 878 28.42 -16.43 0.53
C PRO A 878 27.04 -17.10 0.71
N LEU A 879 26.73 -18.00 -0.22
CA LEU A 879 25.52 -18.84 -0.24
C LEU A 879 25.54 -19.93 0.84
#